data_AF-A0A3N4ANA3-F1
#
_entry.id   AF-A0A3N4ANA3-F1
#
_cell.length_a   1.000
_cell.length_b   1.000
_cell.length_c   1.000
_cell.angle_alpha   90.00
_cell.angle_beta   90.00
_cell.angle_gamma   90.00
#
_symmetry.space_group_name_H-M   'P 1'
#
loop_
_entity.id
_entity.type
_entity.pdbx_description
1 polymer ?
#
loop_
_entity_poly.entity_id
_entity_poly.type
_entity_poly.pdbx_seq_one_letter_code
_entity_poly.pdbx_strand_id
1 'polypeptide(L)'
;MSSSSKRPNFAPTALAIAISLSAAHLHAADLPTGGNIVGGSGSISQDGNSLNVQQNSDKLITNWDSFDIGAGNTVNFHQPGSNSVALNRVIGEDASAIYGNLNANGKVFLVNPNGVLFGEGAAVNVGALVASTLSLSDQDFNDGNYQFQGDGNNAAVINRGSLKADNGTVALLGGQVSNQGIIQANQGNVALAAGDKVSLDFAGDGLLNVTVDESAIDALVENHQLIRANGGQVVMTASATDALLQTVVNNTGIIEAQTLDNQSGTIVLKGGFNGGTVNVAGTLDASAPDSGDGGFIDTSGAHVKIADGTQVTTKANNGTTGEWLIDPTDFYITDSSDPQTDSGIGAATLSANLEDSNITLATIEAGTDAGDIHVDAAVSWNANTTLSLKAHNDIHINQGITATGTNAGLVLNTGADKDYSIASGVSVTLSGSNAALNINGTDYTLIHDMAALDNIDTTGLGGAYALAKNLDASGTTYDHVLVGVGATDAFTGTFAGLGHTVSDLTIENTAATTEYWGLFGQNQGTIRDIGLVGGGITVEGNSGSVVGSLVGRNFSGTISNAYATGSVSAMNDDMAYVGGLVGVNTYKGTISKAYAIGDVSATSKSGYAKAGGLVGSNFAAITNAYATGNVSAISNSGRSYAGGLVGTSYTTIPGNFASITNAYATGAATANGSENSYTTAAGGLVAENGGSINNAYATGVATTNGNSYRSLAGGLVADNRDGTINNAYATGAATASDGENSSAGGLVAENTGAITNVYATGTATALASLSSLAGGLAGENWGSISHAYSTGMAVTNKNQAGGFAGYNDGTITESYWDTDTSGLTTGSASAPPTGTTGLVTGLTSNQLMNAASFSAWDINAQGGTDSIWRIYEGYTAPLLRSFLTTLEVNVDDSSVTYDGSSHQGSWSATAEYDVNRIFGHLSGGGRNAGNYDIDMSGLHSNQQGYDLITKDGTLTINKAQATVTANSNTTTYDGTEQSGSGFTATGLVNGETESVLTGVTTSGGGRNAGTYKLTASGSADNYELTFVDGTLTIERKAITGNISADGKTYDGSTYANTHGTLDDVISGDDLQFNTTGAFANKTAGDGKQVDVSGSLGGGDAGNYVLTTNSTTTANIDHKTITADVRALDKLFDGSLAATLEGVLNGTISGDEVALQLSGLFASLKPGENRVLVDAELIGADAGNYRLIAPSEVIARLQGFVQSADYQSAIDSQPQEQRELSAPSDTGYALKIDTDALRLSAAK
;
A
#
# COMPACT_ATOMS: atom_id res chain seq x y z
N MET A 1 3.40 7.02 -3.27
CA MET A 1 3.33 5.73 -4.01
C MET A 1 1.92 5.19 -3.77
N SER A 2 1.12 4.71 -4.74
CA SER A 2 1.41 4.26 -6.10
C SER A 2 2.32 3.04 -6.20
N SER A 3 2.09 2.06 -5.32
CA SER A 3 2.49 0.67 -5.54
C SER A 3 1.49 0.03 -6.50
N SER A 4 1.81 0.00 -7.80
CA SER A 4 1.06 -0.82 -8.74
C SER A 4 1.35 -2.30 -8.46
N SER A 5 0.50 -2.91 -7.62
CA SER A 5 0.43 -4.36 -7.53
C SER A 5 0.05 -4.90 -8.91
N LYS A 6 1.06 -5.35 -9.65
CA LYS A 6 0.87 -6.17 -10.85
C LYS A 6 0.42 -7.54 -10.38
N ARG A 7 -0.88 -7.64 -10.05
CA ARG A 7 -1.59 -8.92 -10.01
C ARG A 7 -1.25 -9.67 -11.30
N PRO A 8 -0.96 -10.97 -11.26
CA PRO A 8 -1.04 -11.78 -12.46
C PRO A 8 -2.48 -11.64 -12.97
N ASN A 9 -2.66 -11.21 -14.22
CA ASN A 9 -3.94 -11.43 -14.88
C ASN A 9 -4.03 -12.95 -15.11
N PHE A 10 -4.68 -13.66 -14.20
CA PHE A 10 -5.23 -14.98 -14.47
C PHE A 10 -6.42 -14.83 -15.42
N ALA A 11 -6.13 -14.39 -16.64
CA ALA A 11 -7.02 -14.66 -17.76
C ALA A 11 -7.16 -16.18 -17.85
N PRO A 12 -8.36 -16.72 -18.15
CA PRO A 12 -8.55 -18.16 -18.26
C PRO A 12 -7.61 -18.70 -19.34
N THR A 13 -6.56 -19.40 -18.91
CA THR A 13 -5.63 -20.08 -19.80
C THR A 13 -6.34 -21.29 -20.37
N ALA A 14 -7.14 -21.04 -21.41
CA ALA A 14 -7.66 -22.08 -22.28
C ALA A 14 -6.48 -22.92 -22.75
N LEU A 15 -6.39 -24.14 -22.22
CA LEU A 15 -5.34 -25.13 -22.54
C LEU A 15 -5.65 -25.74 -23.91
N ALA A 16 -5.66 -24.88 -24.93
CA ALA A 16 -6.00 -25.26 -26.29
C ALA A 16 -5.05 -26.36 -26.76
N ILE A 17 -5.62 -27.43 -27.34
CA ILE A 17 -4.86 -28.57 -27.88
C ILE A 17 -3.73 -28.05 -28.77
N ALA A 18 -2.49 -28.23 -28.30
CA ALA A 18 -1.31 -27.72 -28.97
C ALA A 18 -1.02 -28.58 -30.20
N ILE A 19 -1.61 -28.20 -31.35
CA ILE A 19 -1.60 -28.98 -32.59
C ILE A 19 -0.16 -29.16 -33.11
N SER A 20 0.48 -30.22 -32.64
CA SER A 20 1.79 -30.70 -33.07
C SER A 20 1.68 -31.80 -34.14
N LEU A 21 0.60 -31.79 -34.94
CA LEU A 21 0.63 -32.39 -36.28
C LEU A 21 1.70 -31.67 -37.09
N SER A 22 2.92 -32.19 -37.01
CA SER A 22 4.08 -31.61 -37.67
C SER A 22 3.83 -31.57 -39.18
N ALA A 23 4.10 -30.42 -39.81
CA ALA A 23 3.77 -30.16 -41.21
C ALA A 23 4.72 -30.87 -42.21
N ALA A 24 5.00 -32.16 -41.97
CA ALA A 24 5.23 -33.09 -43.05
C ALA A 24 3.97 -33.14 -43.92
N HIS A 25 4.13 -33.24 -45.23
CA HIS A 25 2.98 -33.31 -46.15
C HIS A 25 2.31 -34.68 -46.02
N LEU A 26 1.28 -34.78 -45.17
CA LEU A 26 0.28 -35.84 -45.31
C LEU A 26 -0.41 -35.68 -46.66
N HIS A 27 0.09 -36.42 -47.64
CA HIS A 27 -0.76 -36.96 -48.68
C HIS A 27 -1.72 -37.96 -48.02
N ALA A 28 -2.79 -37.44 -47.39
CA ALA A 28 -3.90 -38.27 -46.95
C ALA A 28 -4.30 -39.18 -48.12
N ALA A 29 -4.36 -40.49 -47.89
CA ALA A 29 -4.72 -41.41 -48.96
C ALA A 29 -6.14 -41.08 -49.44
N ASP A 30 -6.40 -41.17 -50.75
CA ASP A 30 -7.73 -40.91 -51.28
C ASP A 30 -8.80 -41.78 -50.58
N LEU A 31 -8.46 -43.03 -50.28
CA LEU A 31 -9.27 -44.03 -49.60
C LEU A 31 -8.37 -44.93 -48.72
N PRO A 32 -8.94 -45.70 -47.75
CA PRO A 32 -8.17 -46.57 -46.85
C PRO A 32 -7.32 -47.63 -47.55
N THR A 33 -6.16 -47.97 -46.98
CA THR A 33 -5.13 -48.84 -47.61
C THR A 33 -4.73 -50.02 -46.71
N GLY A 34 -4.28 -51.12 -47.32
CA GLY A 34 -3.80 -52.31 -46.58
C GLY A 34 -4.88 -53.23 -45.98
N GLY A 35 -6.17 -52.93 -46.20
CA GLY A 35 -7.30 -53.58 -45.54
C GLY A 35 -7.28 -55.12 -45.55
N ASN A 36 -7.04 -55.71 -44.38
CA ASN A 36 -6.91 -57.14 -44.15
C ASN A 36 -7.95 -57.59 -43.10
N ILE A 37 -8.89 -58.44 -43.50
CA ILE A 37 -9.93 -58.96 -42.60
C ILE A 37 -9.32 -60.06 -41.72
N VAL A 38 -9.19 -59.78 -40.42
CA VAL A 38 -8.61 -60.68 -39.42
C VAL A 38 -9.65 -61.37 -38.52
N GLY A 39 -10.89 -60.87 -38.51
CA GLY A 39 -12.00 -61.47 -37.76
C GLY A 39 -13.34 -61.30 -38.49
N GLY A 40 -14.23 -62.29 -38.35
CA GLY A 40 -15.52 -62.31 -39.06
C GLY A 40 -15.39 -62.71 -40.53
N SER A 41 -16.29 -62.20 -41.37
CA SER A 41 -16.34 -62.48 -42.81
C SER A 41 -16.92 -61.30 -43.60
N GLY A 42 -16.33 -61.03 -44.77
CA GLY A 42 -16.69 -59.91 -45.62
C GLY A 42 -15.77 -59.83 -46.84
N SER A 43 -15.87 -58.73 -47.58
CA SER A 43 -15.00 -58.40 -48.71
C SER A 43 -14.90 -56.89 -48.90
N ILE A 44 -13.68 -56.41 -49.16
CA ILE A 44 -13.38 -55.00 -49.46
C ILE A 44 -13.29 -54.85 -50.98
N SER A 45 -13.84 -53.75 -51.52
CA SER A 45 -13.83 -53.44 -52.95
C SER A 45 -13.75 -51.94 -53.17
N GLN A 46 -13.22 -51.50 -54.31
CA GLN A 46 -13.14 -50.08 -54.68
C GLN A 46 -13.74 -49.87 -56.07
N ASP A 47 -14.56 -48.84 -56.22
CA ASP A 47 -15.09 -48.35 -57.49
C ASP A 47 -14.84 -46.84 -57.58
N GLY A 48 -13.79 -46.46 -58.31
CA GLY A 48 -13.31 -45.09 -58.41
C GLY A 48 -13.02 -44.47 -57.03
N ASN A 49 -13.73 -43.38 -56.72
CA ASN A 49 -13.64 -42.60 -55.49
C ASN A 49 -14.46 -43.20 -54.32
N SER A 50 -15.05 -44.40 -54.48
CA SER A 50 -15.82 -45.10 -53.45
C SER A 50 -15.16 -46.42 -53.04
N LEU A 51 -14.87 -46.61 -51.75
CA LEU A 51 -14.50 -47.91 -51.19
C LEU A 51 -15.72 -48.51 -50.48
N ASN A 52 -16.05 -49.77 -50.81
CA ASN A 52 -17.22 -50.47 -50.30
C ASN A 52 -16.79 -51.73 -49.55
N VAL A 53 -17.07 -51.77 -48.25
CA VAL A 53 -16.85 -52.91 -47.36
C VAL A 53 -18.16 -53.68 -47.22
N GLN A 54 -18.26 -54.83 -47.88
CA GLN A 54 -19.39 -55.75 -47.69
C GLN A 54 -19.09 -56.66 -46.50
N GLN A 55 -19.79 -56.46 -45.40
CA GLN A 55 -19.74 -57.30 -44.21
C GLN A 55 -20.82 -58.40 -44.31
N ASN A 56 -20.47 -59.64 -43.96
CA ASN A 56 -21.34 -60.82 -44.07
C ASN A 56 -21.66 -61.48 -42.71
N SER A 57 -20.89 -61.18 -41.65
CA SER A 57 -21.13 -61.62 -40.27
C SER A 57 -21.41 -60.43 -39.36
N ASP A 58 -22.12 -60.64 -38.24
CA ASP A 58 -22.53 -59.54 -37.34
C ASP A 58 -21.36 -58.78 -36.71
N LYS A 59 -20.22 -59.41 -36.51
CA LYS A 59 -18.95 -58.75 -36.18
C LYS A 59 -17.95 -58.94 -37.32
N LEU A 60 -17.14 -57.92 -37.59
CA LEU A 60 -16.05 -57.90 -38.56
C LEU A 60 -14.86 -57.13 -37.94
N ILE A 61 -13.64 -57.65 -38.10
CA ILE A 61 -12.40 -56.97 -37.71
C ILE A 61 -11.51 -56.85 -38.93
N THR A 62 -11.14 -55.62 -39.28
CA THR A 62 -10.24 -55.31 -40.38
C THR A 62 -9.06 -54.48 -39.86
N ASN A 63 -7.85 -54.99 -40.05
CA ASN A 63 -6.63 -54.22 -39.84
C ASN A 63 -6.29 -53.46 -41.12
N TRP A 64 -5.81 -52.22 -41.01
CA TRP A 64 -5.48 -51.33 -42.13
C TRP A 64 -4.05 -50.78 -41.98
N ASP A 65 -3.36 -50.53 -43.09
CA ASP A 65 -2.07 -49.81 -43.10
C ASP A 65 -2.33 -48.31 -42.86
N SER A 66 -3.31 -47.74 -43.57
CA SER A 66 -3.88 -46.42 -43.28
C SER A 66 -5.41 -46.41 -43.44
N PHE A 67 -6.10 -45.54 -42.71
CA PHE A 67 -7.54 -45.32 -42.85
C PHE A 67 -7.81 -43.82 -42.98
N ASP A 68 -7.71 -43.32 -44.20
CA ASP A 68 -8.00 -41.95 -44.62
C ASP A 68 -9.20 -41.92 -45.56
N ILE A 69 -9.87 -40.77 -45.67
CA ILE A 69 -10.88 -40.53 -46.72
C ILE A 69 -10.67 -39.13 -47.27
N GLY A 70 -10.08 -39.03 -48.48
CA GLY A 70 -9.86 -37.74 -49.16
C GLY A 70 -11.16 -36.97 -49.43
N ALA A 71 -11.05 -35.64 -49.55
CA ALA A 71 -12.19 -34.77 -49.78
C ALA A 71 -12.93 -35.12 -51.08
N GLY A 72 -14.23 -35.41 -50.99
CA GLY A 72 -15.06 -35.87 -52.11
C GLY A 72 -15.03 -37.39 -52.37
N ASN A 73 -14.19 -38.15 -51.65
CA ASN A 73 -14.19 -39.61 -51.68
C ASN A 73 -15.20 -40.17 -50.66
N THR A 74 -15.49 -41.46 -50.71
CA THR A 74 -16.53 -42.09 -49.88
C THR A 74 -16.15 -43.50 -49.45
N VAL A 75 -16.41 -43.85 -48.18
CA VAL A 75 -16.37 -45.23 -47.68
C VAL A 75 -17.79 -45.66 -47.29
N ASN A 76 -18.23 -46.82 -47.77
CA ASN A 76 -19.53 -47.40 -47.43
C ASN A 76 -19.35 -48.77 -46.76
N PHE A 77 -19.95 -48.96 -45.59
CA PHE A 77 -20.11 -50.26 -44.95
C PHE A 77 -21.51 -50.80 -45.20
N HIS A 78 -21.60 -51.95 -45.89
CA HIS A 78 -22.84 -52.68 -46.11
C HIS A 78 -22.86 -53.88 -45.17
N GLN A 79 -23.69 -53.81 -44.13
CA GLN A 79 -23.67 -54.70 -42.97
C GLN A 79 -24.98 -55.49 -42.82
N PRO A 80 -24.99 -56.71 -42.24
CA PRO A 80 -26.18 -57.55 -42.14
C PRO A 80 -27.41 -56.89 -41.49
N GLY A 81 -27.20 -56.01 -40.50
CA GLY A 81 -28.24 -55.17 -39.90
C GLY A 81 -27.65 -54.01 -39.10
N SER A 82 -28.51 -53.21 -38.47
CA SER A 82 -28.10 -52.03 -37.68
C SER A 82 -27.31 -52.37 -36.42
N ASN A 83 -27.49 -53.57 -35.87
CA ASN A 83 -26.75 -54.08 -34.72
C ASN A 83 -25.38 -54.69 -35.08
N SER A 84 -25.08 -54.87 -36.37
CA SER A 84 -23.79 -55.40 -36.81
C SER A 84 -22.68 -54.35 -36.63
N VAL A 85 -21.46 -54.79 -36.31
CA VAL A 85 -20.31 -53.92 -35.99
C VAL A 85 -19.11 -54.23 -36.88
N ALA A 86 -18.47 -53.20 -37.44
CA ALA A 86 -17.18 -53.28 -38.12
C ALA A 86 -16.10 -52.56 -37.31
N LEU A 87 -15.12 -53.29 -36.80
CA LEU A 87 -13.90 -52.74 -36.20
C LEU A 87 -12.85 -52.54 -37.29
N ASN A 88 -12.40 -51.30 -37.45
CA ASN A 88 -11.32 -50.88 -38.32
C ASN A 88 -10.16 -50.43 -37.44
N ARG A 89 -9.07 -51.18 -37.43
CA ARG A 89 -7.87 -50.89 -36.63
C ARG A 89 -6.72 -50.48 -37.55
N VAL A 90 -6.17 -49.28 -37.38
CA VAL A 90 -4.95 -48.87 -38.08
C VAL A 90 -3.74 -49.47 -37.37
N ILE A 91 -2.80 -50.01 -38.16
CA ILE A 91 -1.56 -50.66 -37.70
C ILE A 91 -0.31 -49.87 -38.16
N GLY A 92 -0.46 -48.93 -39.10
CA GLY A 92 0.60 -48.01 -39.52
C GLY A 92 0.91 -46.91 -38.50
N GLU A 93 1.85 -46.03 -38.85
CA GLU A 93 2.38 -44.96 -37.99
C GLU A 93 1.64 -43.61 -38.17
N ASP A 94 0.71 -43.52 -39.12
CA ASP A 94 -0.02 -42.29 -39.47
C ASP A 94 -1.38 -42.15 -38.77
N ALA A 95 -1.75 -40.91 -38.44
CA ALA A 95 -3.07 -40.55 -37.91
C ALA A 95 -4.15 -40.56 -39.01
N SER A 96 -5.36 -40.97 -38.68
CA SER A 96 -6.47 -41.10 -39.64
C SER A 96 -7.04 -39.74 -40.06
N ALA A 97 -6.94 -39.40 -41.34
CA ALA A 97 -7.40 -38.13 -41.90
C ALA A 97 -8.68 -38.29 -42.73
N ILE A 98 -9.82 -37.93 -42.14
CA ILE A 98 -11.15 -38.09 -42.74
C ILE A 98 -11.68 -36.73 -43.21
N TYR A 99 -11.70 -36.49 -44.52
CA TYR A 99 -12.24 -35.28 -45.16
C TYR A 99 -13.44 -35.56 -46.10
N GLY A 100 -13.67 -36.83 -46.47
CA GLY A 100 -14.80 -37.26 -47.30
C GLY A 100 -15.99 -37.82 -46.52
N ASN A 101 -16.74 -38.71 -47.17
CA ASN A 101 -17.95 -39.32 -46.58
C ASN A 101 -17.67 -40.70 -45.98
N LEU A 102 -18.31 -41.03 -44.86
CA LEU A 102 -18.33 -42.38 -44.28
C LEU A 102 -19.78 -42.79 -43.97
N ASN A 103 -20.31 -43.78 -44.70
CA ASN A 103 -21.67 -44.27 -44.55
C ASN A 103 -21.69 -45.71 -43.99
N ALA A 104 -22.64 -46.01 -43.11
CA ALA A 104 -22.94 -47.38 -42.69
C ALA A 104 -24.40 -47.57 -42.31
N ASN A 105 -24.94 -48.77 -42.54
CA ASN A 105 -26.28 -49.12 -42.05
C ASN A 105 -26.30 -49.71 -40.62
N GLY A 106 -25.13 -49.90 -40.00
CA GLY A 106 -24.91 -50.35 -38.63
C GLY A 106 -23.72 -49.64 -37.99
N LYS A 107 -23.04 -50.31 -37.05
CA LYS A 107 -21.99 -49.70 -36.21
C LYS A 107 -20.61 -49.78 -36.87
N VAL A 108 -19.84 -48.68 -36.81
CA VAL A 108 -18.45 -48.58 -37.30
C VAL A 108 -17.57 -48.10 -36.16
N PHE A 109 -16.55 -48.89 -35.82
CA PHE A 109 -15.49 -48.53 -34.89
C PHE A 109 -14.23 -48.24 -35.72
N LEU A 110 -13.55 -47.14 -35.43
CA LEU A 110 -12.26 -46.72 -35.99
C LEU A 110 -11.28 -46.51 -34.85
N VAL A 111 -10.23 -47.33 -34.80
CA VAL A 111 -9.20 -47.34 -33.76
C VAL A 111 -7.86 -47.01 -34.41
N ASN A 112 -7.23 -45.90 -34.03
CA ASN A 112 -5.92 -45.48 -34.51
C ASN A 112 -5.14 -44.76 -33.39
N PRO A 113 -4.17 -45.42 -32.73
CA PRO A 113 -3.36 -44.82 -31.66
C PRO A 113 -2.60 -43.55 -32.04
N ASN A 114 -2.33 -43.31 -33.33
CA ASN A 114 -1.62 -42.11 -33.79
C ASN A 114 -2.52 -40.86 -33.84
N GLY A 115 -3.85 -41.01 -33.76
CA GLY A 115 -4.82 -39.91 -33.82
C GLY A 115 -5.95 -40.15 -34.83
N VAL A 116 -7.08 -39.45 -34.63
CA VAL A 116 -8.20 -39.43 -35.58
C VAL A 116 -8.69 -37.99 -35.79
N LEU A 117 -8.66 -37.50 -37.03
CA LEU A 117 -9.15 -36.19 -37.43
C LEU A 117 -10.30 -36.32 -38.43
N PHE A 118 -11.49 -35.87 -38.06
CA PHE A 118 -12.55 -35.53 -39.00
C PHE A 118 -12.40 -34.06 -39.39
N GLY A 119 -11.94 -33.81 -40.62
CA GLY A 119 -11.68 -32.47 -41.13
C GLY A 119 -12.93 -31.68 -41.50
N GLU A 120 -12.75 -30.39 -41.79
CA GLU A 120 -13.82 -29.53 -42.29
C GLU A 120 -14.37 -30.09 -43.61
N GLY A 121 -15.69 -30.25 -43.70
CA GLY A 121 -16.38 -30.85 -44.84
C GLY A 121 -16.58 -32.37 -44.77
N ALA A 122 -15.99 -33.07 -43.80
CA ALA A 122 -16.23 -34.50 -43.59
C ALA A 122 -17.69 -34.77 -43.15
N ALA A 123 -18.28 -35.87 -43.65
CA ALA A 123 -19.65 -36.25 -43.34
C ALA A 123 -19.76 -37.75 -43.00
N VAL A 124 -20.07 -38.05 -41.74
CA VAL A 124 -20.24 -39.42 -41.25
C VAL A 124 -21.71 -39.68 -40.96
N ASN A 125 -22.28 -40.75 -41.51
CA ASN A 125 -23.70 -41.11 -41.37
C ASN A 125 -23.83 -42.63 -41.16
N VAL A 126 -23.94 -43.05 -39.91
CA VAL A 126 -23.78 -44.44 -39.47
C VAL A 126 -24.86 -44.84 -38.46
N GLY A 127 -25.04 -46.14 -38.21
CA GLY A 127 -25.89 -46.63 -37.11
C GLY A 127 -25.25 -46.46 -35.73
N ALA A 128 -23.92 -46.45 -35.65
CA ALA A 128 -23.15 -45.87 -34.54
C ALA A 128 -21.70 -45.63 -34.99
N LEU A 129 -21.04 -44.63 -34.39
CA LEU A 129 -19.61 -44.37 -34.53
C LEU A 129 -18.90 -44.58 -33.19
N VAL A 130 -17.76 -45.27 -33.21
CA VAL A 130 -16.72 -45.12 -32.19
C VAL A 130 -15.44 -44.69 -32.91
N ALA A 131 -14.87 -43.56 -32.54
CA ALA A 131 -13.54 -43.13 -32.98
C ALA A 131 -12.62 -43.06 -31.76
N SER A 132 -11.51 -43.78 -31.79
CA SER A 132 -10.66 -44.00 -30.62
C SER A 132 -9.18 -43.95 -30.94
N THR A 133 -8.38 -43.25 -30.12
CA THR A 133 -6.93 -43.49 -30.06
C THR A 133 -6.58 -44.62 -29.10
N LEU A 134 -7.41 -44.87 -28.09
CA LEU A 134 -7.29 -46.02 -27.20
C LEU A 134 -7.56 -47.33 -27.96
N SER A 135 -6.77 -48.37 -27.70
CA SER A 135 -6.83 -49.66 -28.38
C SER A 135 -7.88 -50.61 -27.78
N LEU A 136 -8.66 -51.27 -28.63
CA LEU A 136 -9.57 -52.36 -28.27
C LEU A 136 -9.00 -53.70 -28.74
N SER A 137 -9.00 -54.73 -27.88
CA SER A 137 -8.51 -56.07 -28.22
C SER A 137 -9.49 -56.86 -29.08
N ASP A 138 -8.99 -57.84 -29.86
CA ASP A 138 -9.85 -58.74 -30.64
C ASP A 138 -10.73 -59.62 -29.74
N GLN A 139 -10.28 -59.98 -28.55
CA GLN A 139 -11.06 -60.81 -27.62
C GLN A 139 -12.24 -59.98 -27.06
N ASP A 140 -11.92 -58.80 -26.53
CA ASP A 140 -12.85 -57.83 -25.96
C ASP A 140 -13.93 -57.42 -26.97
N PHE A 141 -13.52 -57.09 -28.21
CA PHE A 141 -14.46 -56.81 -29.29
C PHE A 141 -15.37 -58.00 -29.63
N ASN A 142 -14.84 -59.23 -29.69
CA ASN A 142 -15.63 -60.42 -30.02
C ASN A 142 -16.62 -60.79 -28.90
N ASP A 143 -16.20 -60.71 -27.64
CA ASP A 143 -17.07 -60.93 -26.47
C ASP A 143 -18.11 -59.82 -26.31
N GLY A 144 -17.81 -58.61 -26.79
CA GLY A 144 -18.67 -57.41 -26.64
C GLY A 144 -18.38 -56.62 -25.36
N ASN A 145 -17.23 -56.87 -24.74
CA ASN A 145 -16.69 -56.12 -23.62
C ASN A 145 -15.87 -54.95 -24.17
N TYR A 146 -16.46 -53.77 -24.37
CA TYR A 146 -15.75 -52.67 -25.08
C TYR A 146 -14.84 -51.86 -24.13
N GLN A 147 -13.81 -52.53 -23.64
CA GLN A 147 -12.68 -51.98 -22.89
C GLN A 147 -11.64 -51.39 -23.87
N PHE A 148 -11.40 -50.10 -23.81
CA PHE A 148 -10.36 -49.44 -24.61
C PHE A 148 -9.19 -49.02 -23.70
N GLN A 149 -7.97 -49.34 -24.10
CA GLN A 149 -6.73 -49.10 -23.34
C GLN A 149 -5.71 -48.32 -24.19
N GLY A 150 -5.18 -47.24 -23.65
CA GLY A 150 -4.08 -46.47 -24.23
C GLY A 150 -2.73 -47.17 -24.06
N ASP A 151 -1.74 -46.73 -24.82
CA ASP A 151 -0.34 -47.17 -24.75
C ASP A 151 0.56 -46.17 -24.00
N GLY A 152 -0.03 -45.11 -23.44
CA GLY A 152 0.65 -43.98 -22.80
C GLY A 152 0.92 -42.79 -23.75
N ASN A 153 0.55 -42.86 -25.02
CA ASN A 153 0.59 -41.72 -25.93
C ASN A 153 -0.70 -40.89 -25.83
N ASN A 154 -0.57 -39.61 -25.49
CA ASN A 154 -1.70 -38.68 -25.34
C ASN A 154 -2.25 -38.18 -26.71
N ALA A 155 -2.67 -39.12 -27.57
CA ALA A 155 -3.12 -38.84 -28.92
C ALA A 155 -4.62 -38.44 -28.97
N ALA A 156 -4.94 -37.50 -29.87
CA ALA A 156 -6.23 -36.81 -29.89
C ALA A 156 -7.24 -37.37 -30.91
N VAL A 157 -8.53 -37.28 -30.56
CA VAL A 157 -9.67 -37.38 -31.50
C VAL A 157 -10.29 -36.00 -31.70
N ILE A 158 -10.26 -35.49 -32.93
CA ILE A 158 -10.70 -34.13 -33.27
C ILE A 158 -11.80 -34.19 -34.33
N ASN A 159 -12.97 -33.62 -34.03
CA ASN A 159 -14.04 -33.40 -35.01
C ASN A 159 -14.11 -31.93 -35.46
N ARG A 160 -14.08 -31.71 -36.78
CA ARG A 160 -14.43 -30.45 -37.48
C ARG A 160 -15.46 -30.67 -38.60
N GLY A 161 -15.95 -31.91 -38.75
CA GLY A 161 -16.96 -32.30 -39.72
C GLY A 161 -18.35 -32.41 -39.11
N SER A 162 -19.20 -33.18 -39.77
CA SER A 162 -20.56 -33.54 -39.32
C SER A 162 -20.63 -35.04 -39.04
N LEU A 163 -20.79 -35.42 -37.77
CA LEU A 163 -20.93 -36.82 -37.33
C LEU A 163 -22.39 -37.12 -36.98
N LYS A 164 -22.99 -38.13 -37.61
CA LYS A 164 -24.40 -38.46 -37.43
C LYS A 164 -24.67 -39.94 -37.14
N ALA A 165 -25.45 -40.20 -36.10
CA ALA A 165 -26.00 -41.51 -35.74
C ALA A 165 -27.33 -41.40 -34.95
N ASP A 166 -28.41 -40.94 -35.61
CA ASP A 166 -29.76 -40.93 -35.01
C ASP A 166 -30.20 -42.37 -34.63
N ASN A 167 -30.81 -42.56 -33.46
CA ASN A 167 -31.13 -43.86 -32.84
C ASN A 167 -29.88 -44.71 -32.50
N GLY A 168 -28.71 -44.07 -32.42
CA GLY A 168 -27.41 -44.72 -32.36
C GLY A 168 -26.51 -44.16 -31.27
N THR A 169 -25.20 -44.17 -31.53
CA THR A 169 -24.20 -43.60 -30.62
C THR A 169 -23.07 -42.95 -31.40
N VAL A 170 -22.54 -41.83 -30.92
CA VAL A 170 -21.24 -41.29 -31.35
C VAL A 170 -20.31 -41.21 -30.14
N ALA A 171 -19.33 -42.09 -30.05
CA ALA A 171 -18.30 -42.05 -29.01
C ALA A 171 -16.95 -41.63 -29.59
N LEU A 172 -16.31 -40.63 -28.98
CA LEU A 172 -14.97 -40.14 -29.28
C LEU A 172 -14.09 -40.37 -28.04
N LEU A 173 -13.06 -41.21 -28.17
CA LEU A 173 -12.22 -41.67 -27.05
C LEU A 173 -10.74 -41.36 -27.30
N GLY A 174 -10.01 -40.93 -26.28
CA GLY A 174 -8.57 -40.78 -26.40
C GLY A 174 -7.89 -40.32 -25.12
N GLY A 175 -6.67 -39.83 -25.25
CA GLY A 175 -6.06 -38.99 -24.21
C GLY A 175 -6.58 -37.55 -24.27
N GLN A 176 -6.90 -37.06 -25.47
CA GLN A 176 -7.58 -35.77 -25.69
C GLN A 176 -8.73 -35.91 -26.71
N VAL A 177 -9.84 -35.19 -26.49
CA VAL A 177 -11.03 -35.23 -27.36
C VAL A 177 -11.58 -33.82 -27.58
N SER A 178 -11.80 -33.44 -28.84
CA SER A 178 -12.25 -32.11 -29.23
C SER A 178 -13.39 -32.15 -30.24
N ASN A 179 -14.57 -31.61 -29.89
CA ASN A 179 -15.59 -31.26 -30.86
C ASN A 179 -15.50 -29.77 -31.26
N GLN A 180 -14.94 -29.53 -32.43
CA GLN A 180 -14.92 -28.26 -33.16
C GLN A 180 -15.85 -28.32 -34.39
N GLY A 181 -16.83 -29.23 -34.41
CA GLY A 181 -17.77 -29.48 -35.51
C GLY A 181 -19.20 -29.80 -35.01
N ILE A 182 -19.96 -30.56 -35.80
CA ILE A 182 -21.32 -30.99 -35.45
C ILE A 182 -21.32 -32.48 -35.11
N ILE A 183 -21.99 -32.84 -34.01
CA ILE A 183 -22.35 -34.22 -33.68
C ILE A 183 -23.87 -34.29 -33.48
N GLN A 184 -24.56 -35.25 -34.11
CA GLN A 184 -25.99 -35.49 -33.94
C GLN A 184 -26.31 -36.98 -33.74
N ALA A 185 -27.00 -37.31 -32.63
CA ALA A 185 -27.55 -38.63 -32.35
C ALA A 185 -28.93 -38.51 -31.68
N ASN A 186 -29.96 -38.05 -32.41
CA ASN A 186 -31.32 -37.93 -31.85
C ASN A 186 -31.87 -39.30 -31.45
N GLN A 187 -32.53 -39.42 -30.29
CA GLN A 187 -32.94 -40.69 -29.67
C GLN A 187 -31.77 -41.68 -29.51
N GLY A 188 -30.58 -41.15 -29.29
CA GLY A 188 -29.32 -41.86 -29.15
C GLY A 188 -28.35 -41.05 -28.31
N ASN A 189 -27.11 -41.53 -28.20
CA ASN A 189 -26.17 -41.04 -27.19
C ASN A 189 -24.87 -40.48 -27.80
N VAL A 190 -24.27 -39.49 -27.16
CA VAL A 190 -22.95 -38.94 -27.52
C VAL A 190 -22.02 -39.01 -26.32
N ALA A 191 -20.80 -39.52 -26.53
CA ALA A 191 -19.76 -39.60 -25.51
C ALA A 191 -18.45 -39.01 -26.01
N LEU A 192 -17.82 -38.14 -25.22
CA LEU A 192 -16.45 -37.69 -25.39
C LEU A 192 -15.69 -38.04 -24.09
N ALA A 193 -14.65 -38.86 -24.17
CA ALA A 193 -13.95 -39.35 -22.98
C ALA A 193 -12.42 -39.28 -23.12
N ALA A 194 -11.77 -38.70 -22.11
CA ALA A 194 -10.31 -38.57 -22.01
C ALA A 194 -9.74 -39.37 -20.83
N GLY A 195 -8.80 -40.28 -21.11
CA GLY A 195 -8.10 -41.09 -20.11
C GLY A 195 -7.29 -42.23 -20.73
N ASP A 196 -6.45 -42.88 -19.92
CA ASP A 196 -5.59 -44.00 -20.38
C ASP A 196 -6.38 -45.30 -20.53
N LYS A 197 -7.60 -45.38 -20.00
CA LYS A 197 -8.52 -46.50 -20.20
C LYS A 197 -9.97 -46.07 -20.05
N VAL A 198 -10.81 -46.51 -20.97
CA VAL A 198 -12.24 -46.18 -21.00
C VAL A 198 -13.08 -47.41 -21.32
N SER A 199 -14.08 -47.67 -20.47
CA SER A 199 -15.16 -48.60 -20.76
C SER A 199 -16.30 -47.91 -21.53
N LEU A 200 -16.83 -48.56 -22.57
CA LEU A 200 -18.12 -48.23 -23.15
C LEU A 200 -19.11 -49.39 -22.98
N ASP A 201 -20.24 -49.15 -22.30
CA ASP A 201 -21.37 -50.07 -22.35
C ASP A 201 -22.39 -49.62 -23.42
N PHE A 202 -22.76 -50.54 -24.31
CA PHE A 202 -23.83 -50.38 -25.29
C PHE A 202 -25.03 -51.27 -24.94
N ALA A 203 -25.26 -51.52 -23.65
CA ALA A 203 -26.42 -52.22 -23.12
C ALA A 203 -27.71 -51.70 -23.76
N GLY A 204 -28.56 -52.63 -24.19
CA GLY A 204 -29.84 -52.33 -24.86
C GLY A 204 -30.94 -51.88 -23.90
N ASP A 205 -30.60 -51.29 -22.75
CA ASP A 205 -31.54 -50.75 -21.76
C ASP A 205 -31.80 -49.24 -21.96
N GLY A 206 -30.89 -48.53 -22.66
CA GLY A 206 -31.03 -47.13 -23.07
C GLY A 206 -29.96 -46.20 -22.51
N LEU A 207 -29.14 -46.62 -21.55
CA LEU A 207 -28.18 -45.75 -20.86
C LEU A 207 -26.75 -45.99 -21.34
N LEU A 208 -26.07 -44.96 -21.84
CA LEU A 208 -24.65 -45.08 -22.24
C LEU A 208 -23.77 -44.86 -21.01
N ASN A 209 -23.29 -45.95 -20.42
CA ASN A 209 -22.32 -45.86 -19.34
C ASN A 209 -20.90 -45.71 -19.91
N VAL A 210 -20.17 -44.69 -19.44
CA VAL A 210 -18.81 -44.35 -19.84
C VAL A 210 -17.98 -44.12 -18.58
N THR A 211 -17.10 -45.06 -18.24
CA THR A 211 -16.18 -44.92 -17.12
C THR A 211 -14.76 -44.73 -17.62
N VAL A 212 -14.05 -43.76 -17.04
CA VAL A 212 -12.60 -43.63 -17.22
C VAL A 212 -11.95 -44.41 -16.09
N ASP A 213 -11.44 -45.60 -16.41
CA ASP A 213 -11.05 -46.61 -15.42
C ASP A 213 -9.57 -46.50 -15.02
N GLU A 214 -8.74 -45.96 -15.92
CA GLU A 214 -7.35 -45.57 -15.68
C GLU A 214 -7.12 -44.20 -16.34
N SER A 215 -6.36 -43.37 -15.64
CA SER A 215 -6.28 -41.92 -15.87
C SER A 215 -5.08 -41.52 -16.72
N ALA A 216 -5.24 -40.53 -17.61
CA ALA A 216 -4.17 -40.02 -18.49
C ALA A 216 -3.50 -38.75 -17.95
N ILE A 217 -2.32 -38.43 -18.49
CA ILE A 217 -1.64 -37.14 -18.31
C ILE A 217 -2.33 -36.09 -19.19
N ASP A 218 -2.62 -34.91 -18.67
CA ASP A 218 -3.27 -33.78 -19.37
C ASP A 218 -4.55 -34.19 -20.16
N ALA A 219 -5.41 -34.95 -19.49
CA ALA A 219 -6.66 -35.46 -20.05
C ALA A 219 -7.69 -34.32 -20.27
N LEU A 220 -8.04 -34.08 -21.53
CA LEU A 220 -8.84 -32.93 -21.97
C LEU A 220 -10.02 -33.37 -22.85
N VAL A 221 -11.22 -32.90 -22.50
CA VAL A 221 -12.42 -33.00 -23.34
C VAL A 221 -13.02 -31.61 -23.59
N GLU A 222 -13.04 -31.15 -24.85
CA GLU A 222 -13.55 -29.83 -25.23
C GLU A 222 -14.69 -29.88 -26.26
N ASN A 223 -15.69 -28.99 -26.11
CA ASN A 223 -16.72 -28.69 -27.12
C ASN A 223 -16.79 -27.19 -27.42
N HIS A 224 -16.65 -26.85 -28.71
CA HIS A 224 -16.64 -25.49 -29.24
C HIS A 224 -17.75 -25.20 -30.26
N GLN A 225 -18.47 -26.23 -30.72
CA GLN A 225 -19.57 -26.10 -31.67
C GLN A 225 -20.81 -26.86 -31.15
N LEU A 226 -21.40 -27.78 -31.92
CA LEU A 226 -22.70 -28.38 -31.58
C LEU A 226 -22.58 -29.88 -31.29
N ILE A 227 -23.12 -30.29 -30.13
CA ILE A 227 -23.49 -31.67 -29.84
C ILE A 227 -25.01 -31.70 -29.67
N ARG A 228 -25.71 -32.61 -30.38
CA ARG A 228 -27.16 -32.80 -30.29
C ARG A 228 -27.53 -34.26 -30.06
N ALA A 229 -28.34 -34.53 -29.03
CA ALA A 229 -28.84 -35.85 -28.65
C ALA A 229 -30.28 -35.77 -28.10
N ASN A 230 -31.19 -35.12 -28.83
CA ASN A 230 -32.56 -34.88 -28.34
C ASN A 230 -33.31 -36.21 -28.13
N GLY A 231 -33.88 -36.41 -26.96
CA GLY A 231 -34.42 -37.70 -26.49
C GLY A 231 -33.38 -38.73 -26.07
N GLY A 232 -32.15 -38.31 -25.73
CA GLY A 232 -31.04 -39.17 -25.35
C GLY A 232 -29.98 -38.44 -24.51
N GLN A 233 -28.75 -38.96 -24.48
CA GLN A 233 -27.71 -38.58 -23.52
C GLN A 233 -26.47 -37.96 -24.18
N VAL A 234 -25.88 -36.95 -23.53
CA VAL A 234 -24.52 -36.45 -23.82
C VAL A 234 -23.64 -36.61 -22.59
N VAL A 235 -22.45 -37.20 -22.75
CA VAL A 235 -21.44 -37.34 -21.69
C VAL A 235 -20.10 -36.78 -22.18
N MET A 236 -19.48 -35.91 -21.38
CA MET A 236 -18.10 -35.43 -21.54
C MET A 236 -17.34 -35.70 -20.23
N THR A 237 -16.28 -36.50 -20.26
CA THR A 237 -15.62 -36.98 -19.02
C THR A 237 -14.08 -37.07 -19.13
N ALA A 238 -13.35 -36.67 -18.09
CA ALA A 238 -11.87 -36.66 -18.08
C ALA A 238 -11.26 -36.94 -16.70
N SER A 239 -10.34 -37.92 -16.61
CA SER A 239 -9.68 -38.32 -15.34
C SER A 239 -8.15 -38.39 -15.41
N ALA A 240 -7.47 -37.86 -14.37
CA ALA A 240 -6.01 -37.82 -14.15
C ALA A 240 -5.64 -38.60 -12.88
N THR A 241 -4.36 -38.96 -12.75
CA THR A 241 -3.84 -39.90 -11.73
C THR A 241 -3.18 -39.21 -10.54
N ASP A 242 -2.90 -37.91 -10.66
CA ASP A 242 -2.17 -37.08 -9.71
C ASP A 242 -2.85 -35.71 -9.66
N ALA A 243 -3.05 -35.14 -8.47
CA ALA A 243 -3.63 -33.82 -8.29
C ALA A 243 -2.73 -32.68 -8.82
N LEU A 244 -1.47 -32.97 -9.14
CA LEU A 244 -0.57 -32.08 -9.89
C LEU A 244 -0.87 -32.00 -11.39
N LEU A 245 -1.76 -32.87 -11.92
CA LEU A 245 -2.16 -32.92 -13.33
C LEU A 245 -3.65 -32.57 -13.45
N GLN A 246 -3.95 -31.41 -14.03
CA GLN A 246 -5.33 -30.96 -14.21
C GLN A 246 -6.02 -31.76 -15.32
N THR A 247 -7.16 -32.39 -15.04
CA THR A 247 -8.12 -32.67 -16.11
C THR A 247 -9.01 -31.48 -16.36
N VAL A 248 -9.43 -31.36 -17.61
CA VAL A 248 -10.31 -30.29 -18.05
C VAL A 248 -11.42 -30.88 -18.89
N VAL A 249 -12.66 -30.77 -18.40
CA VAL A 249 -13.85 -30.81 -19.27
C VAL A 249 -14.24 -29.35 -19.55
N ASN A 250 -14.42 -29.01 -20.83
CA ASN A 250 -14.62 -27.62 -21.27
C ASN A 250 -15.76 -27.53 -22.29
N ASN A 251 -16.90 -26.93 -21.91
CA ASN A 251 -17.90 -26.53 -22.89
C ASN A 251 -17.84 -25.02 -23.14
N THR A 252 -17.73 -24.63 -24.40
CA THR A 252 -17.92 -23.24 -24.88
C THR A 252 -18.94 -23.14 -26.01
N GLY A 253 -19.31 -24.27 -26.60
CA GLY A 253 -20.34 -24.40 -27.63
C GLY A 253 -21.73 -24.67 -27.07
N ILE A 254 -22.56 -25.33 -27.88
CA ILE A 254 -23.92 -25.75 -27.58
C ILE A 254 -23.94 -27.27 -27.36
N ILE A 255 -24.58 -27.70 -26.28
CA ILE A 255 -25.00 -29.09 -26.06
C ILE A 255 -26.51 -29.10 -25.92
N GLU A 256 -27.18 -29.86 -26.80
CA GLU A 256 -28.63 -29.92 -26.91
C GLU A 256 -29.09 -31.37 -26.72
N ALA A 257 -29.86 -31.62 -25.67
CA ALA A 257 -30.49 -32.89 -25.35
C ALA A 257 -31.96 -32.65 -24.97
N GLN A 258 -32.69 -31.92 -25.82
CA GLN A 258 -34.11 -31.59 -25.56
C GLN A 258 -34.97 -32.86 -25.47
N THR A 259 -36.02 -32.82 -24.65
CA THR A 259 -37.00 -33.91 -24.51
C THR A 259 -37.71 -34.19 -25.84
N LEU A 260 -37.70 -35.45 -26.28
CA LEU A 260 -38.27 -35.89 -27.56
C LEU A 260 -39.06 -37.19 -27.37
N ASP A 261 -40.27 -37.28 -27.94
CA ASP A 261 -41.21 -38.41 -27.79
C ASP A 261 -41.50 -38.81 -26.32
N ASN A 262 -41.40 -37.85 -25.39
CA ASN A 262 -41.49 -38.02 -23.92
C ASN A 262 -40.31 -38.78 -23.28
N GLN A 263 -39.19 -38.91 -23.97
CA GLN A 263 -37.90 -39.27 -23.38
C GLN A 263 -37.15 -37.98 -23.06
N SER A 264 -36.97 -37.68 -21.78
CA SER A 264 -36.22 -36.51 -21.33
C SER A 264 -34.72 -36.74 -21.51
N GLY A 265 -34.01 -35.78 -22.10
CA GLY A 265 -32.58 -35.93 -22.36
C GLY A 265 -31.72 -35.67 -21.13
N THR A 266 -30.43 -35.99 -21.23
CA THR A 266 -29.48 -35.87 -20.13
C THR A 266 -28.13 -35.35 -20.62
N ILE A 267 -27.53 -34.39 -19.92
CA ILE A 267 -26.20 -33.85 -20.21
C ILE A 267 -25.31 -34.06 -18.98
N VAL A 268 -24.11 -34.61 -19.14
CA VAL A 268 -23.14 -34.85 -18.06
C VAL A 268 -21.77 -34.30 -18.47
N LEU A 269 -21.25 -33.33 -17.72
CA LEU A 269 -19.89 -32.81 -17.81
C LEU A 269 -19.14 -33.19 -16.53
N LYS A 270 -18.16 -34.10 -16.61
CA LYS A 270 -17.56 -34.74 -15.42
C LYS A 270 -16.03 -34.71 -15.39
N GLY A 271 -15.49 -33.90 -14.47
CA GLY A 271 -14.09 -33.98 -14.05
C GLY A 271 -13.90 -35.06 -12.97
N GLY A 272 -12.65 -35.44 -12.71
CA GLY A 272 -12.30 -36.26 -11.56
C GLY A 272 -12.31 -35.45 -10.26
N PHE A 273 -12.74 -36.04 -9.14
CA PHE A 273 -12.70 -35.38 -7.82
C PHE A 273 -11.28 -35.29 -7.20
N ASN A 274 -10.26 -35.86 -7.86
CA ASN A 274 -8.86 -35.72 -7.49
C ASN A 274 -8.20 -34.50 -8.19
N GLY A 275 -8.79 -33.30 -8.08
CA GLY A 275 -8.29 -32.06 -8.68
C GLY A 275 -8.69 -31.79 -10.15
N GLY A 276 -9.65 -32.54 -10.71
CA GLY A 276 -10.18 -32.31 -12.06
C GLY A 276 -11.14 -31.12 -12.14
N THR A 277 -11.04 -30.34 -13.22
CA THR A 277 -11.81 -29.10 -13.43
C THR A 277 -12.87 -29.24 -14.52
N VAL A 278 -14.07 -28.75 -14.27
CA VAL A 278 -15.11 -28.53 -15.29
C VAL A 278 -15.29 -27.03 -15.52
N ASN A 279 -15.02 -26.59 -16.74
CA ASN A 279 -15.29 -25.23 -17.20
C ASN A 279 -16.56 -25.24 -18.04
N VAL A 280 -17.55 -24.45 -17.63
CA VAL A 280 -18.86 -24.37 -18.30
C VAL A 280 -19.08 -22.95 -18.82
N ALA A 281 -19.24 -22.85 -20.14
CA ALA A 281 -19.64 -21.67 -20.87
C ALA A 281 -20.61 -22.08 -22.02
N GLY A 282 -21.09 -21.12 -22.79
CA GLY A 282 -21.96 -21.38 -23.94
C GLY A 282 -23.38 -21.77 -23.53
N THR A 283 -23.89 -22.88 -24.06
CA THR A 283 -25.29 -23.31 -23.83
C THR A 283 -25.41 -24.81 -23.53
N LEU A 284 -26.13 -25.15 -22.47
CA LEU A 284 -26.58 -26.51 -22.15
C LEU A 284 -28.13 -26.52 -22.14
N ASP A 285 -28.75 -27.22 -23.10
CA ASP A 285 -30.20 -27.26 -23.28
C ASP A 285 -30.72 -28.69 -23.16
N ALA A 286 -31.41 -28.98 -22.06
CA ALA A 286 -32.18 -30.20 -21.85
C ALA A 286 -33.68 -29.88 -21.63
N SER A 287 -34.19 -28.85 -22.30
CA SER A 287 -35.58 -28.39 -22.16
C SER A 287 -36.61 -29.31 -22.82
N ALA A 288 -37.86 -29.19 -22.40
CA ALA A 288 -39.03 -29.82 -23.02
C ALA A 288 -39.94 -28.73 -23.65
N PRO A 289 -39.58 -28.20 -24.84
CA PRO A 289 -40.31 -27.10 -25.46
C PRO A 289 -41.70 -27.51 -25.98
N ASP A 290 -41.83 -28.74 -26.48
CA ASP A 290 -43.10 -29.25 -27.03
C ASP A 290 -43.92 -30.03 -25.99
N SER A 291 -43.37 -31.13 -25.44
CA SER A 291 -44.11 -32.05 -24.55
C SER A 291 -43.19 -32.91 -23.70
N GLY A 292 -43.67 -33.30 -22.51
CA GLY A 292 -42.95 -34.11 -21.52
C GLY A 292 -42.32 -33.27 -20.41
N ASP A 293 -41.60 -33.94 -19.52
CA ASP A 293 -40.81 -33.31 -18.46
C ASP A 293 -39.42 -32.89 -18.97
N GLY A 294 -38.84 -31.87 -18.35
CA GLY A 294 -37.49 -31.39 -18.63
C GLY A 294 -36.41 -32.42 -18.25
N GLY A 295 -35.27 -32.34 -18.92
CA GLY A 295 -34.12 -33.21 -18.73
C GLY A 295 -33.24 -32.84 -17.54
N PHE A 296 -32.17 -33.62 -17.39
CA PHE A 296 -31.19 -33.47 -16.30
C PHE A 296 -29.83 -33.00 -16.83
N ILE A 297 -29.19 -32.09 -16.10
CA ILE A 297 -27.87 -31.56 -16.45
C ILE A 297 -26.95 -31.72 -15.23
N ASP A 298 -25.82 -32.38 -15.38
CA ASP A 298 -24.81 -32.63 -14.34
C ASP A 298 -23.49 -31.95 -14.73
N THR A 299 -22.97 -31.11 -13.83
CA THR A 299 -21.64 -30.50 -13.94
C THR A 299 -20.86 -30.77 -12.64
N SER A 300 -20.14 -31.90 -12.62
CA SER A 300 -19.46 -32.48 -11.45
C SER A 300 -17.93 -32.52 -11.62
N GLY A 301 -17.16 -32.27 -10.57
CA GLY A 301 -15.70 -32.44 -10.57
C GLY A 301 -15.09 -31.88 -9.29
N ALA A 302 -13.76 -31.96 -9.07
CA ALA A 302 -13.18 -31.29 -7.90
C ALA A 302 -13.46 -29.78 -7.93
N HIS A 303 -13.27 -29.19 -9.11
CA HIS A 303 -13.44 -27.76 -9.34
C HIS A 303 -14.46 -27.52 -10.46
N VAL A 304 -15.45 -26.64 -10.23
CA VAL A 304 -16.47 -26.33 -11.25
C VAL A 304 -16.60 -24.81 -11.41
N LYS A 305 -16.26 -24.32 -12.59
CA LYS A 305 -16.18 -22.89 -12.93
C LYS A 305 -17.21 -22.54 -14.00
N ILE A 306 -18.22 -21.76 -13.62
CA ILE A 306 -19.32 -21.36 -14.50
C ILE A 306 -19.08 -19.93 -15.00
N ALA A 307 -18.79 -19.78 -16.29
CA ALA A 307 -18.48 -18.50 -16.91
C ALA A 307 -19.68 -17.54 -16.97
N ASP A 308 -19.42 -16.23 -16.95
CA ASP A 308 -20.46 -15.22 -17.09
C ASP A 308 -21.24 -15.35 -18.41
N GLY A 309 -22.58 -15.32 -18.31
CA GLY A 309 -23.47 -15.44 -19.48
C GLY A 309 -23.69 -16.87 -19.99
N THR A 310 -23.21 -17.89 -19.27
CA THR A 310 -23.59 -19.29 -19.50
C THR A 310 -25.11 -19.46 -19.43
N GLN A 311 -25.69 -20.15 -20.42
CA GLN A 311 -27.12 -20.43 -20.50
C GLN A 311 -27.39 -21.92 -20.29
N VAL A 312 -28.21 -22.24 -19.29
CA VAL A 312 -28.62 -23.60 -18.92
C VAL A 312 -30.13 -23.65 -18.78
N THR A 313 -30.79 -24.50 -19.57
CA THR A 313 -32.24 -24.63 -19.55
C THR A 313 -32.69 -26.09 -19.45
N THR A 314 -33.51 -26.37 -18.44
CA THR A 314 -34.25 -27.63 -18.25
C THR A 314 -35.77 -27.40 -18.29
N LYS A 315 -36.19 -26.24 -18.82
CA LYS A 315 -37.57 -25.74 -18.79
C LYS A 315 -38.55 -26.71 -19.46
N ALA A 316 -39.67 -27.02 -18.81
CA ALA A 316 -40.78 -27.72 -19.46
C ALA A 316 -41.99 -26.79 -19.66
N ASN A 317 -42.50 -26.71 -20.90
CA ASN A 317 -43.68 -25.88 -21.19
C ASN A 317 -45.00 -26.55 -20.78
N ASN A 318 -45.04 -27.88 -20.72
CA ASN A 318 -46.25 -28.69 -20.51
C ASN A 318 -46.06 -29.80 -19.44
N GLY A 319 -44.97 -29.76 -18.68
CA GLY A 319 -44.59 -30.76 -17.68
C GLY A 319 -43.77 -30.17 -16.54
N THR A 320 -43.00 -31.00 -15.86
CA THR A 320 -42.09 -30.63 -14.76
C THR A 320 -40.80 -30.07 -15.33
N THR A 321 -40.39 -28.85 -14.95
CA THR A 321 -39.03 -28.35 -15.25
C THR A 321 -38.00 -29.24 -14.56
N GLY A 322 -36.94 -29.61 -15.28
CA GLY A 322 -35.89 -30.49 -14.80
C GLY A 322 -34.90 -29.81 -13.84
N GLU A 323 -33.71 -30.41 -13.68
CA GLU A 323 -32.70 -30.00 -12.69
C GLU A 323 -31.31 -29.88 -13.33
N TRP A 324 -30.59 -28.82 -12.96
CA TRP A 324 -29.15 -28.68 -13.15
C TRP A 324 -28.43 -28.89 -11.82
N LEU A 325 -27.62 -29.94 -11.72
CA LEU A 325 -26.72 -30.23 -10.61
C LEU A 325 -25.33 -29.64 -10.88
N ILE A 326 -24.80 -28.91 -9.90
CA ILE A 326 -23.40 -28.50 -9.80
C ILE A 326 -22.83 -29.13 -8.53
N ASP A 327 -21.75 -29.90 -8.64
CA ASP A 327 -21.22 -30.74 -7.54
C ASP A 327 -19.67 -30.67 -7.46
N PRO A 328 -19.11 -29.73 -6.67
CA PRO A 328 -17.67 -29.60 -6.38
C PRO A 328 -17.29 -29.86 -4.91
N THR A 329 -16.04 -29.60 -4.54
CA THR A 329 -15.53 -29.70 -3.16
C THR A 329 -15.97 -28.56 -2.23
N ASP A 330 -16.22 -27.38 -2.78
CA ASP A 330 -16.60 -26.11 -2.15
C ASP A 330 -17.22 -25.23 -3.24
N PHE A 331 -18.08 -24.26 -2.92
CA PHE A 331 -18.73 -23.44 -3.96
C PHE A 331 -19.09 -22.01 -3.56
N TYR A 332 -18.71 -21.05 -4.39
CA TYR A 332 -18.91 -19.62 -4.17
C TYR A 332 -19.84 -18.99 -5.21
N ILE A 333 -20.84 -18.26 -4.73
CA ILE A 333 -21.67 -17.36 -5.54
C ILE A 333 -21.17 -15.93 -5.30
N THR A 334 -20.57 -15.30 -6.32
CA THR A 334 -19.95 -13.96 -6.21
C THR A 334 -20.52 -12.97 -7.24
N ASP A 335 -20.07 -11.71 -7.23
CA ASP A 335 -20.46 -10.72 -8.24
C ASP A 335 -19.96 -11.04 -9.67
N SER A 336 -19.11 -12.06 -9.84
CA SER A 336 -18.58 -12.51 -11.13
C SER A 336 -18.32 -14.01 -11.18
N SER A 337 -18.01 -14.56 -12.36
CA SER A 337 -17.54 -15.95 -12.50
C SER A 337 -16.11 -16.23 -11.99
N ASP A 338 -15.38 -15.23 -11.49
CA ASP A 338 -14.07 -15.40 -10.85
C ASP A 338 -14.32 -15.66 -9.35
N PRO A 339 -14.21 -16.91 -8.84
CA PRO A 339 -14.55 -17.21 -7.45
C PRO A 339 -13.43 -16.76 -6.50
N GLN A 340 -13.71 -16.76 -5.19
CA GLN A 340 -12.64 -16.55 -4.19
C GLN A 340 -11.70 -17.77 -4.09
N THR A 341 -12.08 -18.89 -4.72
CA THR A 341 -11.41 -20.20 -4.77
C THR A 341 -11.48 -20.78 -6.20
N ASP A 342 -11.25 -22.08 -6.38
CA ASP A 342 -11.34 -22.74 -7.68
C ASP A 342 -12.76 -23.16 -8.13
N SER A 343 -13.83 -22.84 -7.38
CA SER A 343 -15.20 -23.25 -7.71
C SER A 343 -16.24 -22.14 -7.50
N GLY A 344 -17.09 -21.87 -8.50
CA GLY A 344 -18.15 -20.87 -8.34
C GLY A 344 -18.91 -20.43 -9.60
N ILE A 345 -19.83 -19.49 -9.38
CA ILE A 345 -20.72 -18.88 -10.38
C ILE A 345 -20.98 -17.39 -10.04
N GLY A 346 -21.11 -16.55 -11.07
CA GLY A 346 -21.59 -15.18 -10.90
C GLY A 346 -23.07 -15.14 -10.55
N ALA A 347 -23.47 -14.39 -9.52
CA ALA A 347 -24.85 -14.34 -9.01
C ALA A 347 -25.88 -13.87 -10.05
N ALA A 348 -25.47 -13.01 -10.99
CA ALA A 348 -26.28 -12.63 -12.14
C ALA A 348 -26.52 -13.80 -13.11
N THR A 349 -25.49 -14.63 -13.35
CA THR A 349 -25.58 -15.85 -14.17
C THR A 349 -26.44 -16.91 -13.47
N LEU A 350 -26.30 -17.09 -12.15
CA LEU A 350 -27.18 -17.98 -11.37
C LEU A 350 -28.65 -17.52 -11.43
N SER A 351 -28.90 -16.24 -11.16
CA SER A 351 -30.24 -15.63 -11.18
C SER A 351 -30.91 -15.73 -12.55
N ALA A 352 -30.15 -15.57 -13.65
CA ALA A 352 -30.68 -15.71 -15.01
C ALA A 352 -31.08 -17.16 -15.33
N ASN A 353 -30.28 -18.15 -14.92
CA ASN A 353 -30.58 -19.56 -15.19
C ASN A 353 -31.71 -20.11 -14.29
N LEU A 354 -31.92 -19.53 -13.10
CA LEU A 354 -33.09 -19.80 -12.27
C LEU A 354 -34.42 -19.38 -12.93
N GLU A 355 -34.45 -18.55 -13.97
CA GLU A 355 -35.71 -18.22 -14.66
C GLU A 355 -36.25 -19.38 -15.53
N ASP A 356 -35.39 -20.35 -15.89
CA ASP A 356 -35.71 -21.48 -16.77
C ASP A 356 -35.46 -22.87 -16.15
N SER A 357 -34.60 -23.00 -15.13
CA SER A 357 -34.18 -24.29 -14.55
C SER A 357 -34.35 -24.33 -13.02
N ASN A 358 -34.60 -25.52 -12.45
CA ASN A 358 -34.25 -25.76 -11.05
C ASN A 358 -32.73 -26.02 -10.97
N ILE A 359 -32.07 -25.52 -9.92
CA ILE A 359 -30.62 -25.62 -9.77
C ILE A 359 -30.28 -26.16 -8.38
N THR A 360 -29.48 -27.22 -8.35
CA THR A 360 -28.81 -27.71 -7.14
C THR A 360 -27.35 -27.34 -7.18
N LEU A 361 -26.90 -26.66 -6.14
CA LEU A 361 -25.49 -26.51 -5.77
C LEU A 361 -25.26 -27.48 -4.61
N ALA A 362 -24.56 -28.57 -4.87
CA ALA A 362 -24.15 -29.55 -3.86
C ALA A 362 -22.64 -29.47 -3.64
N THR A 363 -22.15 -29.93 -2.49
CA THR A 363 -20.71 -30.17 -2.27
C THR A 363 -20.49 -31.51 -1.58
N ILE A 364 -19.28 -32.07 -1.72
CA ILE A 364 -18.95 -33.42 -1.27
C ILE A 364 -17.78 -33.49 -0.27
N GLU A 365 -17.67 -34.62 0.43
CA GLU A 365 -16.58 -34.93 1.39
C GLU A 365 -15.20 -35.12 0.73
N ALA A 366 -15.16 -35.44 -0.58
CA ALA A 366 -13.93 -35.85 -1.25
C ALA A 366 -13.15 -34.65 -1.83
N GLY A 367 -12.23 -34.11 -1.04
CA GLY A 367 -11.33 -33.03 -1.46
C GLY A 367 -10.31 -32.64 -0.39
N THR A 368 -9.77 -31.42 -0.50
CA THR A 368 -8.99 -30.75 0.55
C THR A 368 -9.67 -29.51 1.13
N ASP A 369 -10.77 -29.09 0.50
CA ASP A 369 -11.52 -27.88 0.83
C ASP A 369 -12.58 -28.18 1.89
N ALA A 370 -13.28 -27.16 2.39
CA ALA A 370 -14.08 -27.29 3.61
C ALA A 370 -15.42 -28.02 3.43
N GLY A 371 -15.96 -28.11 2.20
CA GLY A 371 -17.31 -28.62 1.95
C GLY A 371 -18.41 -27.56 2.10
N ASP A 372 -18.07 -26.28 2.20
CA ASP A 372 -19.01 -25.18 2.44
C ASP A 372 -19.75 -24.72 1.17
N ILE A 373 -20.78 -23.88 1.35
CA ILE A 373 -21.39 -23.11 0.26
C ILE A 373 -21.52 -21.64 0.68
N HIS A 374 -20.95 -20.74 -0.11
CA HIS A 374 -20.86 -19.31 0.13
C HIS A 374 -21.77 -18.50 -0.81
N VAL A 375 -22.65 -17.68 -0.22
CA VAL A 375 -23.49 -16.71 -0.94
C VAL A 375 -22.96 -15.30 -0.67
N ASP A 376 -21.90 -14.92 -1.40
CA ASP A 376 -21.19 -13.65 -1.21
C ASP A 376 -21.71 -12.52 -2.10
N ALA A 377 -22.64 -12.81 -3.02
CA ALA A 377 -23.37 -11.86 -3.84
C ALA A 377 -24.87 -12.18 -3.88
N ALA A 378 -25.70 -11.16 -4.08
CA ALA A 378 -27.16 -11.29 -3.95
C ALA A 378 -27.80 -12.04 -5.12
N VAL A 379 -28.69 -13.00 -4.82
CA VAL A 379 -29.35 -13.87 -5.80
C VAL A 379 -30.85 -13.59 -5.80
N SER A 380 -31.47 -13.39 -6.97
CA SER A 380 -32.91 -13.08 -7.05
C SER A 380 -33.59 -13.58 -8.31
N TRP A 381 -34.76 -14.23 -8.16
CA TRP A 381 -35.55 -14.75 -9.29
C TRP A 381 -37.07 -14.59 -9.05
N ASN A 382 -37.84 -14.69 -10.14
CA ASN A 382 -39.30 -14.56 -10.16
C ASN A 382 -40.03 -15.74 -10.85
N ALA A 383 -39.29 -16.68 -11.43
CA ALA A 383 -39.85 -17.94 -11.91
C ALA A 383 -40.30 -18.90 -10.79
N ASN A 384 -41.10 -19.91 -11.14
CA ASN A 384 -41.57 -20.97 -10.23
C ASN A 384 -40.56 -22.12 -10.16
N THR A 385 -39.32 -21.80 -9.83
CA THR A 385 -38.15 -22.69 -9.84
C THR A 385 -37.50 -22.74 -8.46
N THR A 386 -36.74 -23.80 -8.23
CA THR A 386 -36.08 -24.09 -6.95
C THR A 386 -34.57 -23.89 -7.05
N LEU A 387 -34.01 -23.11 -6.13
CA LEU A 387 -32.59 -23.15 -5.80
C LEU A 387 -32.39 -24.10 -4.62
N SER A 388 -31.48 -25.06 -4.74
CA SER A 388 -31.07 -25.93 -3.63
C SER A 388 -29.60 -25.72 -3.31
N LEU A 389 -29.29 -25.40 -2.06
CA LEU A 389 -27.94 -25.42 -1.51
C LEU A 389 -27.82 -26.69 -0.65
N LYS A 390 -26.86 -27.56 -0.97
CA LYS A 390 -26.68 -28.89 -0.34
C LYS A 390 -25.20 -29.05 0.07
N ALA A 391 -24.77 -28.31 1.09
CA ALA A 391 -23.40 -28.31 1.55
C ALA A 391 -23.02 -29.62 2.29
N HIS A 392 -21.81 -30.12 2.07
CA HIS A 392 -21.21 -31.14 2.92
C HIS A 392 -20.92 -30.61 4.34
N ASN A 393 -20.58 -29.32 4.45
CA ASN A 393 -20.29 -28.62 5.70
C ASN A 393 -21.38 -27.58 6.03
N ASP A 394 -21.04 -26.31 6.20
CA ASP A 394 -21.94 -25.23 6.62
C ASP A 394 -22.43 -24.41 5.39
N ILE A 395 -23.44 -23.55 5.59
CA ILE A 395 -23.91 -22.61 4.55
C ILE A 395 -23.72 -21.16 5.05
N HIS A 396 -23.06 -20.33 4.24
CA HIS A 396 -22.71 -18.95 4.57
C HIS A 396 -23.47 -17.95 3.69
N ILE A 397 -24.59 -17.43 4.21
CA ILE A 397 -25.44 -16.45 3.53
C ILE A 397 -24.96 -15.04 3.88
N ASN A 398 -23.94 -14.60 3.15
CA ASN A 398 -23.29 -13.30 3.33
C ASN A 398 -23.96 -12.17 2.53
N GLN A 399 -24.82 -12.50 1.56
CA GLN A 399 -25.69 -11.58 0.82
C GLN A 399 -27.09 -12.16 0.63
N GLY A 400 -28.04 -11.29 0.28
CA GLY A 400 -29.47 -11.61 0.28
C GLY A 400 -29.90 -12.59 -0.81
N ILE A 401 -30.81 -13.49 -0.46
CA ILE A 401 -31.50 -14.41 -1.38
C ILE A 401 -32.95 -13.94 -1.49
N THR A 402 -33.49 -13.76 -2.70
CA THR A 402 -34.85 -13.22 -2.93
C THR A 402 -35.62 -13.98 -4.00
N ALA A 403 -36.50 -14.88 -3.58
CA ALA A 403 -37.43 -15.59 -4.46
C ALA A 403 -38.81 -14.89 -4.45
N THR A 404 -39.32 -14.51 -5.62
CA THR A 404 -40.60 -13.78 -5.76
C THR A 404 -41.67 -14.52 -6.55
N GLY A 405 -41.30 -15.62 -7.22
CA GLY A 405 -42.23 -16.42 -8.02
C GLY A 405 -43.28 -17.13 -7.17
N THR A 406 -44.50 -17.24 -7.69
CA THR A 406 -45.69 -17.76 -6.99
C THR A 406 -45.45 -19.09 -6.28
N ASN A 407 -44.69 -19.99 -6.89
CA ASN A 407 -44.31 -21.29 -6.35
C ASN A 407 -42.77 -21.49 -6.40
N ALA A 408 -41.99 -20.41 -6.19
CA ALA A 408 -40.54 -20.49 -6.14
C ALA A 408 -40.05 -21.25 -4.89
N GLY A 409 -38.97 -22.01 -4.99
CA GLY A 409 -38.47 -22.88 -3.92
C GLY A 409 -37.06 -22.54 -3.46
N LEU A 410 -36.79 -22.70 -2.17
CA LEU A 410 -35.44 -22.74 -1.62
C LEU A 410 -35.24 -23.99 -0.77
N VAL A 411 -34.13 -24.70 -0.99
CA VAL A 411 -33.68 -25.80 -0.14
C VAL A 411 -32.33 -25.45 0.48
N LEU A 412 -32.21 -25.60 1.80
CA LEU A 412 -30.97 -25.41 2.56
C LEU A 412 -30.64 -26.69 3.32
N ASN A 413 -29.78 -27.53 2.75
CA ASN A 413 -29.27 -28.74 3.40
C ASN A 413 -27.79 -28.57 3.76
N THR A 414 -27.46 -28.81 5.01
CA THR A 414 -26.11 -28.71 5.59
C THR A 414 -25.59 -30.09 5.96
N GLY A 415 -24.30 -30.18 6.30
CA GLY A 415 -23.68 -31.37 6.87
C GLY A 415 -24.33 -31.83 8.18
N ALA A 416 -23.96 -33.04 8.60
CA ALA A 416 -24.33 -33.57 9.91
C ALA A 416 -23.68 -32.73 11.03
N ASP A 417 -24.50 -32.31 12.00
CA ASP A 417 -24.13 -31.38 13.08
C ASP A 417 -23.64 -29.98 12.60
N LYS A 418 -24.06 -29.57 11.38
CA LYS A 418 -23.78 -28.26 10.75
C LYS A 418 -25.02 -27.37 10.67
N ASP A 419 -24.82 -26.09 10.33
CA ASP A 419 -25.89 -25.09 10.31
C ASP A 419 -25.74 -24.09 9.14
N TYR A 420 -26.84 -23.40 8.81
CA TYR A 420 -26.77 -22.21 7.96
C TYR A 420 -26.54 -20.98 8.84
N SER A 421 -25.86 -19.99 8.27
CA SER A 421 -25.57 -18.72 8.89
C SER A 421 -25.99 -17.57 7.97
N ILE A 422 -26.55 -16.51 8.55
CA ILE A 422 -26.97 -15.30 7.84
C ILE A 422 -26.20 -14.12 8.42
N ALA A 423 -25.56 -13.33 7.56
CA ALA A 423 -24.79 -12.16 7.98
C ALA A 423 -25.69 -11.03 8.54
N SER A 424 -25.11 -10.14 9.35
CA SER A 424 -25.88 -9.09 10.03
C SER A 424 -26.48 -8.10 9.02
N GLY A 425 -27.81 -7.97 9.05
CA GLY A 425 -28.56 -7.12 8.10
C GLY A 425 -28.91 -7.78 6.76
N VAL A 426 -28.50 -9.03 6.55
CA VAL A 426 -28.89 -9.85 5.39
C VAL A 426 -30.19 -10.62 5.70
N SER A 427 -30.96 -10.97 4.67
CA SER A 427 -32.17 -11.79 4.83
C SER A 427 -32.44 -12.70 3.63
N VAL A 428 -33.25 -13.74 3.85
CA VAL A 428 -33.71 -14.69 2.82
C VAL A 428 -35.23 -14.51 2.62
N THR A 429 -35.59 -13.79 1.56
CA THR A 429 -36.97 -13.43 1.22
C THR A 429 -37.60 -14.46 0.27
N LEU A 430 -38.77 -14.99 0.64
CA LEU A 430 -39.53 -15.97 -0.13
C LEU A 430 -40.98 -15.49 -0.30
N SER A 431 -41.17 -14.39 -1.04
CA SER A 431 -42.41 -13.61 -0.98
C SER A 431 -43.56 -14.13 -1.86
N GLY A 432 -43.35 -15.22 -2.63
CA GLY A 432 -44.39 -15.84 -3.45
C GLY A 432 -45.48 -16.50 -2.61
N SER A 433 -46.75 -16.46 -3.06
CA SER A 433 -47.89 -16.88 -2.23
C SER A 433 -47.94 -18.36 -1.86
N ASN A 434 -47.24 -19.20 -2.63
CA ASN A 434 -47.06 -20.63 -2.39
C ASN A 434 -45.56 -20.98 -2.45
N ALA A 435 -44.68 -20.03 -2.09
CA ALA A 435 -43.24 -20.28 -2.09
C ALA A 435 -42.89 -21.41 -1.09
N ALA A 436 -41.88 -22.20 -1.43
CA ALA A 436 -41.48 -23.38 -0.66
C ALA A 436 -40.12 -23.15 0.02
N LEU A 437 -40.01 -23.61 1.26
CA LEU A 437 -38.75 -23.66 2.00
C LEU A 437 -38.59 -25.03 2.62
N ASN A 438 -37.48 -25.71 2.31
CA ASN A 438 -37.06 -26.91 3.00
C ASN A 438 -35.68 -26.67 3.63
N ILE A 439 -35.51 -26.99 4.91
CA ILE A 439 -34.20 -26.93 5.60
C ILE A 439 -33.92 -28.28 6.24
N ASN A 440 -32.80 -28.91 5.90
CA ASN A 440 -32.38 -30.23 6.38
C ASN A 440 -33.50 -31.28 6.31
N GLY A 441 -34.19 -31.35 5.16
CA GLY A 441 -35.30 -32.26 4.90
C GLY A 441 -36.63 -31.89 5.56
N THR A 442 -36.72 -30.79 6.31
CA THR A 442 -37.94 -30.32 6.96
C THR A 442 -38.59 -29.19 6.17
N ASP A 443 -39.85 -29.33 5.77
CA ASP A 443 -40.64 -28.27 5.12
C ASP A 443 -41.09 -27.20 6.13
N TYR A 444 -40.96 -25.92 5.78
CA TYR A 444 -41.31 -24.78 6.62
C TYR A 444 -42.59 -24.10 6.13
N THR A 445 -43.48 -23.78 7.07
CA THR A 445 -44.67 -22.96 6.82
C THR A 445 -44.26 -21.49 6.76
N LEU A 446 -44.42 -20.86 5.60
CA LEU A 446 -44.05 -19.46 5.41
C LEU A 446 -45.12 -18.50 5.99
N ILE A 447 -44.66 -17.55 6.80
CA ILE A 447 -45.46 -16.51 7.44
C ILE A 447 -45.31 -15.22 6.64
N HIS A 448 -46.40 -14.79 5.98
CA HIS A 448 -46.43 -13.63 5.08
C HIS A 448 -47.09 -12.38 5.69
N ASP A 449 -47.72 -12.48 6.86
CA ASP A 449 -48.34 -11.36 7.58
C ASP A 449 -48.52 -11.69 9.06
N MET A 450 -48.90 -10.67 9.85
CA MET A 450 -49.11 -10.80 11.29
C MET A 450 -50.30 -11.69 11.66
N ALA A 451 -51.30 -11.87 10.79
CA ALA A 451 -52.43 -12.76 11.07
C ALA A 451 -52.01 -14.23 10.90
N ALA A 452 -51.15 -14.55 9.94
CA ALA A 452 -50.53 -15.88 9.84
C ALA A 452 -49.66 -16.21 11.07
N LEU A 453 -48.94 -15.22 11.61
CA LEU A 453 -48.13 -15.36 12.84
C LEU A 453 -48.99 -15.64 14.08
N ASP A 454 -50.06 -14.85 14.26
CA ASP A 454 -51.02 -14.91 15.37
C ASP A 454 -51.88 -16.20 15.38
N ASN A 455 -51.98 -16.89 14.24
CA ASN A 455 -52.71 -18.16 14.14
C ASN A 455 -51.87 -19.41 14.49
N ILE A 456 -50.58 -19.29 14.83
CA ILE A 456 -49.68 -20.45 15.07
C ILE A 456 -50.20 -21.39 16.17
N ASP A 457 -50.84 -20.87 17.22
CA ASP A 457 -51.45 -21.69 18.28
C ASP A 457 -52.59 -22.59 17.77
N THR A 458 -53.20 -22.22 16.64
CA THR A 458 -54.25 -23.02 15.98
C THR A 458 -53.73 -23.96 14.90
N THR A 459 -52.60 -23.64 14.24
CA THR A 459 -51.99 -24.48 13.20
C THR A 459 -51.06 -25.55 13.79
N GLY A 460 -50.39 -25.27 14.91
CA GLY A 460 -49.68 -26.25 15.72
C GLY A 460 -48.33 -25.75 16.23
N LEU A 461 -48.20 -25.67 17.56
CA LEU A 461 -46.99 -25.23 18.28
C LEU A 461 -45.71 -26.06 18.04
N GLY A 462 -45.82 -27.24 17.43
CA GLY A 462 -44.70 -28.11 17.07
C GLY A 462 -44.22 -28.00 15.62
N GLY A 463 -44.80 -27.10 14.82
CA GLY A 463 -44.46 -26.94 13.40
C GLY A 463 -43.12 -26.23 13.13
N ALA A 464 -42.62 -26.37 11.90
CA ALA A 464 -41.55 -25.53 11.38
C ALA A 464 -42.15 -24.32 10.66
N TYR A 465 -41.70 -23.12 11.01
CA TYR A 465 -42.22 -21.83 10.56
C TYR A 465 -41.08 -20.90 10.18
N ALA A 466 -41.25 -20.11 9.12
CA ALA A 466 -40.28 -19.07 8.76
C ALA A 466 -40.95 -17.77 8.31
N LEU A 467 -40.31 -16.63 8.56
CA LEU A 467 -40.73 -15.35 8.00
C LEU A 467 -40.42 -15.31 6.50
N ALA A 468 -41.44 -15.08 5.68
CA ALA A 468 -41.30 -14.98 4.22
C ALA A 468 -40.67 -13.65 3.77
N LYS A 469 -40.71 -12.64 4.65
CA LYS A 469 -40.31 -11.23 4.49
C LYS A 469 -40.40 -10.53 5.86
N ASN A 470 -39.99 -9.27 5.94
CA ASN A 470 -40.31 -8.41 7.09
C ASN A 470 -41.84 -8.29 7.27
N LEU A 471 -42.29 -8.32 8.52
CA LEU A 471 -43.68 -8.08 8.92
C LEU A 471 -43.84 -6.71 9.57
N ASP A 472 -45.01 -6.11 9.39
CA ASP A 472 -45.41 -4.85 10.00
C ASP A 472 -46.65 -5.11 10.88
N ALA A 473 -46.55 -4.78 12.17
CA ALA A 473 -47.64 -4.88 13.15
C ALA A 473 -48.26 -3.51 13.49
N SER A 474 -47.77 -2.43 12.87
CA SER A 474 -48.23 -1.08 13.17
C SER A 474 -49.74 -0.92 12.96
N GLY A 475 -50.38 -0.14 13.85
CA GLY A 475 -51.83 0.03 13.86
C GLY A 475 -52.61 -1.10 14.55
N THR A 476 -51.96 -2.17 15.01
CA THR A 476 -52.57 -3.22 15.85
C THR A 476 -51.94 -3.24 17.24
N THR A 477 -52.76 -3.13 18.28
CA THR A 477 -52.37 -3.42 19.67
C THR A 477 -52.98 -4.75 20.08
N TYR A 478 -52.13 -5.69 20.51
CA TYR A 478 -52.54 -7.01 20.96
C TYR A 478 -52.79 -7.00 22.47
N ASP A 479 -53.89 -7.58 22.94
CA ASP A 479 -54.21 -7.74 24.37
C ASP A 479 -53.82 -9.13 24.91
N HIS A 480 -53.13 -9.93 24.11
CA HIS A 480 -52.76 -11.32 24.40
C HIS A 480 -51.36 -11.64 23.81
N VAL A 481 -50.88 -12.85 24.12
CA VAL A 481 -49.67 -13.44 23.53
C VAL A 481 -50.04 -14.13 22.23
N LEU A 482 -49.28 -13.87 21.16
CA LEU A 482 -49.58 -14.36 19.81
C LEU A 482 -49.20 -15.84 19.62
N VAL A 483 -48.14 -16.32 20.29
CA VAL A 483 -47.68 -17.72 20.16
C VAL A 483 -47.34 -18.36 21.52
N GLY A 484 -47.85 -19.56 21.80
CA GLY A 484 -47.43 -20.38 22.93
C GLY A 484 -47.82 -19.79 24.28
N VAL A 485 -49.11 -19.53 24.48
CA VAL A 485 -49.69 -18.79 25.62
C VAL A 485 -49.41 -19.36 27.03
N GLY A 486 -48.89 -20.58 27.19
CA GLY A 486 -48.83 -21.22 28.52
C GLY A 486 -47.87 -22.39 28.68
N ALA A 487 -47.91 -23.02 29.86
CA ALA A 487 -47.01 -24.14 30.20
C ALA A 487 -47.41 -25.47 29.52
N THR A 488 -48.70 -25.67 29.28
CA THR A 488 -49.29 -26.77 28.49
C THR A 488 -49.22 -26.51 26.99
N ASP A 489 -49.24 -25.23 26.63
CA ASP A 489 -49.43 -24.70 25.27
C ASP A 489 -48.20 -23.83 24.97
N ALA A 490 -47.05 -24.50 24.84
CA ALA A 490 -45.74 -23.87 24.64
C ALA A 490 -45.19 -24.22 23.26
N PHE A 491 -44.46 -23.29 22.64
CA PHE A 491 -43.83 -23.51 21.34
C PHE A 491 -42.73 -24.58 21.45
N THR A 492 -42.81 -25.64 20.64
CA THR A 492 -41.89 -26.79 20.63
C THR A 492 -41.25 -27.04 19.27
N GLY A 493 -41.72 -26.35 18.22
CA GLY A 493 -41.19 -26.46 16.86
C GLY A 493 -39.98 -25.57 16.59
N THR A 494 -39.84 -25.11 15.34
CA THR A 494 -38.77 -24.19 14.92
C THR A 494 -39.37 -22.95 14.28
N PHE A 495 -38.91 -21.77 14.68
CA PHE A 495 -39.25 -20.49 14.07
C PHE A 495 -37.97 -19.81 13.56
N ALA A 496 -37.85 -19.63 12.25
CA ALA A 496 -36.74 -18.95 11.60
C ALA A 496 -37.16 -17.59 11.05
N GLY A 497 -36.66 -16.51 11.64
CA GLY A 497 -36.84 -15.17 11.09
C GLY A 497 -36.07 -14.96 9.77
N LEU A 498 -35.06 -15.79 9.46
CA LEU A 498 -34.27 -15.71 8.22
C LEU A 498 -33.66 -14.31 7.96
N GLY A 499 -33.31 -13.59 9.04
CA GLY A 499 -32.82 -12.21 9.00
C GLY A 499 -33.92 -11.14 8.94
N HIS A 500 -35.19 -11.54 8.82
CA HIS A 500 -36.32 -10.63 8.79
C HIS A 500 -36.76 -10.11 10.17
N THR A 501 -37.44 -8.97 10.13
CA THR A 501 -37.92 -8.27 11.32
C THR A 501 -39.44 -8.26 11.41
N VAL A 502 -39.95 -8.23 12.64
CA VAL A 502 -41.32 -7.75 12.93
C VAL A 502 -41.21 -6.32 13.44
N SER A 503 -41.86 -5.36 12.77
CA SER A 503 -41.86 -3.95 13.18
C SER A 503 -43.11 -3.54 13.95
N ASP A 504 -42.93 -2.66 14.92
CA ASP A 504 -43.97 -1.99 15.73
C ASP A 504 -44.97 -2.90 16.47
N LEU A 505 -44.55 -4.13 16.78
CA LEU A 505 -45.28 -5.05 17.65
C LEU A 505 -45.60 -4.41 19.00
N THR A 506 -46.88 -4.18 19.26
CA THR A 506 -47.38 -3.53 20.47
C THR A 506 -48.31 -4.46 21.22
N ILE A 507 -47.91 -4.88 22.44
CA ILE A 507 -48.75 -5.74 23.31
C ILE A 507 -49.08 -4.97 24.60
N GLU A 508 -50.37 -4.77 24.88
CA GLU A 508 -50.86 -4.03 26.04
C GLU A 508 -52.00 -4.78 26.73
N ASN A 509 -51.79 -5.22 27.97
CA ASN A 509 -52.86 -5.80 28.80
C ASN A 509 -52.80 -5.26 30.23
N THR A 510 -53.85 -4.59 30.68
CA THR A 510 -53.95 -3.95 32.00
C THR A 510 -54.73 -4.76 33.05
N ALA A 511 -55.04 -6.03 32.74
CA ALA A 511 -55.78 -6.94 33.61
C ALA A 511 -55.27 -8.39 33.46
N ALA A 512 -53.95 -8.58 33.36
CA ALA A 512 -53.32 -9.84 33.02
C ALA A 512 -53.64 -10.96 34.02
N THR A 513 -53.93 -12.15 33.48
CA THR A 513 -54.26 -13.37 34.25
C THR A 513 -53.38 -14.58 33.93
N THR A 514 -52.59 -14.51 32.85
CA THR A 514 -51.56 -15.49 32.45
C THR A 514 -50.18 -15.05 32.93
N GLU A 515 -49.27 -16.01 33.13
CA GLU A 515 -47.93 -15.73 33.71
C GLU A 515 -46.92 -15.22 32.66
N TYR A 516 -46.86 -15.83 31.46
CA TYR A 516 -45.80 -15.56 30.46
C TYR A 516 -46.28 -14.64 29.34
N TRP A 517 -45.48 -13.63 28.98
CA TRP A 517 -45.82 -12.60 28.00
C TRP A 517 -44.66 -12.25 27.06
N GLY A 518 -44.98 -12.07 25.78
CA GLY A 518 -44.07 -11.72 24.69
C GLY A 518 -44.73 -11.97 23.34
N LEU A 519 -43.96 -11.87 22.23
CA LEU A 519 -44.38 -12.47 20.97
C LEU A 519 -44.66 -13.99 21.16
N PHE A 520 -43.75 -14.66 21.86
CA PHE A 520 -43.92 -16.01 22.38
C PHE A 520 -44.15 -15.98 23.91
N GLY A 521 -45.10 -16.75 24.43
CA GLY A 521 -45.32 -16.92 25.86
C GLY A 521 -44.26 -17.84 26.46
N GLN A 522 -44.28 -19.12 26.09
CA GLN A 522 -43.28 -20.10 26.52
C GLN A 522 -42.60 -20.80 25.33
N ASN A 523 -41.25 -20.81 25.32
CA ASN A 523 -40.44 -21.54 24.34
C ASN A 523 -39.79 -22.80 24.93
N GLN A 524 -39.89 -23.90 24.18
CA GLN A 524 -39.18 -25.17 24.34
C GLN A 524 -38.55 -25.68 23.03
N GLY A 525 -38.78 -25.00 21.91
CA GLY A 525 -38.22 -25.27 20.59
C GLY A 525 -37.13 -24.27 20.20
N THR A 526 -36.93 -24.06 18.90
CA THR A 526 -35.90 -23.14 18.38
C THR A 526 -36.54 -21.86 17.85
N ILE A 527 -36.05 -20.70 18.26
CA ILE A 527 -36.40 -19.38 17.71
C ILE A 527 -35.09 -18.72 17.26
N ARG A 528 -34.94 -18.43 15.97
CA ARG A 528 -33.67 -17.96 15.40
C ARG A 528 -33.81 -16.86 14.36
N ASP A 529 -32.74 -16.09 14.18
CA ASP A 529 -32.54 -15.14 13.07
C ASP A 529 -33.65 -14.08 12.92
N ILE A 530 -34.14 -13.50 14.04
CA ILE A 530 -35.32 -12.60 14.09
C ILE A 530 -35.05 -11.28 14.85
N GLY A 531 -35.51 -10.15 14.28
CA GLY A 531 -35.48 -8.84 14.94
C GLY A 531 -36.85 -8.28 15.30
N LEU A 532 -36.99 -7.67 16.48
CA LEU A 532 -38.17 -6.89 16.89
C LEU A 532 -37.83 -5.39 16.89
N VAL A 533 -38.40 -4.66 15.92
CA VAL A 533 -38.01 -3.26 15.60
C VAL A 533 -39.12 -2.29 15.96
N GLY A 534 -38.89 -1.35 16.89
CA GLY A 534 -39.92 -0.45 17.39
C GLY A 534 -40.91 -1.15 18.34
N GLY A 535 -42.11 -0.59 18.47
CA GLY A 535 -43.17 -1.13 19.33
C GLY A 535 -42.82 -1.17 20.83
N GLY A 536 -43.47 -2.08 21.56
CA GLY A 536 -43.24 -2.28 23.01
C GLY A 536 -44.27 -3.18 23.68
N ILE A 537 -44.00 -3.59 24.91
CA ILE A 537 -44.88 -4.45 25.71
C ILE A 537 -45.16 -3.82 27.08
N THR A 538 -46.43 -3.81 27.49
CA THR A 538 -46.91 -3.30 28.78
C THR A 538 -47.91 -4.28 29.39
N VAL A 539 -47.59 -4.83 30.56
CA VAL A 539 -48.43 -5.84 31.24
C VAL A 539 -48.71 -5.43 32.68
N GLU A 540 -49.96 -5.10 33.01
CA GLU A 540 -50.42 -4.87 34.39
C GLU A 540 -51.38 -5.97 34.85
N GLY A 541 -51.27 -6.38 36.11
CA GLY A 541 -52.06 -7.49 36.63
C GLY A 541 -52.09 -7.63 38.15
N ASN A 542 -52.90 -8.57 38.63
CA ASN A 542 -53.01 -8.93 40.05
C ASN A 542 -52.27 -10.24 40.39
N SER A 543 -51.70 -10.91 39.39
CA SER A 543 -50.93 -12.15 39.49
C SER A 543 -49.45 -11.89 39.23
N GLY A 544 -48.59 -12.91 39.26
CA GLY A 544 -47.23 -12.77 38.76
C GLY A 544 -47.19 -12.68 37.24
N SER A 545 -46.36 -11.79 36.68
CA SER A 545 -46.04 -11.78 35.25
C SER A 545 -44.54 -11.92 34.99
N VAL A 546 -44.24 -12.56 33.86
CA VAL A 546 -42.93 -12.88 33.34
C VAL A 546 -42.92 -12.45 31.87
N VAL A 547 -42.23 -11.35 31.57
CA VAL A 547 -42.40 -10.58 30.33
C VAL A 547 -41.07 -10.40 29.60
N GLY A 548 -41.03 -10.72 28.32
CA GLY A 548 -39.95 -10.37 27.40
C GLY A 548 -40.53 -9.96 26.05
N SER A 549 -39.83 -9.11 25.28
CA SER A 549 -40.32 -8.70 23.96
C SER A 549 -40.52 -9.89 23.02
N LEU A 550 -39.53 -10.80 22.96
CA LEU A 550 -39.58 -11.99 22.13
C LEU A 550 -40.17 -13.20 22.86
N VAL A 551 -39.73 -13.48 24.09
CA VAL A 551 -40.19 -14.66 24.85
C VAL A 551 -40.47 -14.33 26.31
N GLY A 552 -41.65 -14.68 26.83
CA GLY A 552 -41.91 -14.66 28.27
C GLY A 552 -40.98 -15.61 29.01
N ARG A 553 -41.07 -16.91 28.74
CA ARG A 553 -40.28 -17.96 29.39
C ARG A 553 -39.62 -18.92 28.39
N ASN A 554 -38.29 -18.89 28.29
CA ASN A 554 -37.53 -19.94 27.63
C ASN A 554 -37.26 -21.08 28.62
N PHE A 555 -37.97 -22.21 28.49
CA PHE A 555 -37.90 -23.33 29.44
C PHE A 555 -36.93 -24.44 29.01
N SER A 556 -36.76 -24.70 27.72
CA SER A 556 -35.75 -25.65 27.22
C SER A 556 -35.30 -25.35 25.79
N GLY A 557 -35.78 -24.24 25.22
CA GLY A 557 -35.56 -23.90 23.84
C GLY A 557 -34.26 -23.15 23.57
N THR A 558 -33.94 -23.05 22.29
CA THR A 558 -32.82 -22.27 21.77
C THR A 558 -33.33 -20.93 21.26
N ILE A 559 -32.65 -19.86 21.66
CA ILE A 559 -32.83 -18.51 21.10
C ILE A 559 -31.47 -18.10 20.51
N SER A 560 -31.39 -17.90 19.20
CA SER A 560 -30.12 -17.58 18.51
C SER A 560 -30.27 -16.45 17.48
N ASN A 561 -29.28 -15.56 17.41
CA ASN A 561 -29.24 -14.45 16.44
C ASN A 561 -30.53 -13.60 16.47
N ALA A 562 -30.99 -13.26 17.68
CA ALA A 562 -32.31 -12.66 17.91
C ALA A 562 -32.21 -11.38 18.74
N TYR A 563 -32.97 -10.34 18.37
CA TYR A 563 -32.84 -9.03 19.01
C TYR A 563 -34.14 -8.24 19.15
N ALA A 564 -34.13 -7.24 20.04
CA ALA A 564 -35.27 -6.37 20.30
C ALA A 564 -34.88 -4.91 20.59
N THR A 565 -35.76 -3.99 20.21
CA THR A 565 -35.54 -2.53 20.33
C THR A 565 -36.70 -1.78 21.01
N GLY A 566 -37.91 -2.34 21.00
CA GLY A 566 -39.05 -1.83 21.76
C GLY A 566 -38.85 -1.94 23.27
N SER A 567 -39.52 -1.07 24.04
CA SER A 567 -39.44 -1.06 25.51
C SER A 567 -40.37 -2.10 26.14
N VAL A 568 -40.00 -2.63 27.31
CA VAL A 568 -40.74 -3.72 27.99
C VAL A 568 -41.05 -3.32 29.43
N SER A 569 -42.32 -3.33 29.81
CA SER A 569 -42.76 -2.96 31.16
C SER A 569 -43.79 -3.92 31.76
N ALA A 570 -43.72 -4.11 33.08
CA ALA A 570 -44.75 -4.84 33.82
C ALA A 570 -44.99 -4.27 35.22
N MET A 571 -46.25 -4.23 35.66
CA MET A 571 -46.66 -3.77 36.99
C MET A 571 -47.68 -4.71 37.64
N ASN A 572 -47.27 -5.41 38.72
CA ASN A 572 -48.06 -6.47 39.34
C ASN A 572 -48.14 -6.37 40.87
N ASP A 573 -49.11 -7.07 41.46
CA ASP A 573 -49.26 -7.13 42.92
C ASP A 573 -48.18 -7.98 43.59
N ASP A 574 -47.85 -9.14 43.02
CA ASP A 574 -46.89 -10.12 43.56
C ASP A 574 -45.54 -10.08 42.84
N MET A 575 -45.48 -10.56 41.60
CA MET A 575 -44.21 -10.82 40.90
C MET A 575 -44.17 -10.13 39.53
N ALA A 576 -43.05 -9.47 39.21
CA ALA A 576 -42.76 -8.89 37.91
C ALA A 576 -41.33 -9.25 37.50
N TYR A 577 -41.16 -10.22 36.59
CA TYR A 577 -39.87 -10.56 35.99
C TYR A 577 -39.85 -10.07 34.55
N VAL A 578 -39.01 -9.08 34.24
CA VAL A 578 -39.03 -8.38 32.95
C VAL A 578 -37.64 -8.39 32.32
N GLY A 579 -37.55 -8.86 31.08
CA GLY A 579 -36.34 -8.80 30.25
C GLY A 579 -36.58 -8.00 28.99
N GLY A 580 -35.58 -7.26 28.49
CA GLY A 580 -35.70 -6.58 27.20
C GLY A 580 -35.87 -7.54 26.01
N LEU A 581 -35.43 -8.80 26.13
CA LEU A 581 -35.69 -9.87 25.16
C LEU A 581 -36.47 -11.06 25.78
N VAL A 582 -36.08 -11.52 26.98
CA VAL A 582 -36.62 -12.75 27.59
C VAL A 582 -36.97 -12.55 29.07
N GLY A 583 -38.22 -12.82 29.48
CA GLY A 583 -38.62 -12.68 30.89
C GLY A 583 -37.88 -13.62 31.83
N VAL A 584 -37.87 -14.92 31.52
CA VAL A 584 -37.12 -15.97 32.24
C VAL A 584 -36.44 -16.93 31.27
N ASN A 585 -35.13 -17.15 31.43
CA ASN A 585 -34.40 -18.26 30.79
C ASN A 585 -34.13 -19.35 31.84
N THR A 586 -34.56 -20.60 31.64
CA THR A 586 -34.52 -21.61 32.71
C THR A 586 -34.36 -23.05 32.19
N TYR A 587 -34.16 -23.99 33.13
CA TYR A 587 -33.82 -25.40 32.89
C TYR A 587 -32.73 -25.50 31.80
N LYS A 588 -33.02 -25.94 30.58
CA LYS A 588 -32.01 -26.11 29.51
C LYS A 588 -32.01 -25.00 28.44
N GLY A 589 -32.74 -23.91 28.68
CA GLY A 589 -32.84 -22.80 27.73
C GLY A 589 -31.49 -22.16 27.38
N THR A 590 -31.23 -21.95 26.10
CA THR A 590 -30.03 -21.25 25.62
C THR A 590 -30.40 -19.93 24.95
N ILE A 591 -29.58 -18.90 25.17
CA ILE A 591 -29.67 -17.60 24.50
C ILE A 591 -28.29 -17.28 23.92
N SER A 592 -28.21 -17.04 22.61
CA SER A 592 -26.93 -16.84 21.92
C SER A 592 -26.98 -15.79 20.81
N LYS A 593 -25.88 -15.05 20.59
CA LYS A 593 -25.80 -13.99 19.56
C LYS A 593 -26.97 -12.97 19.64
N ALA A 594 -27.38 -12.59 20.85
CA ALA A 594 -28.68 -11.95 21.09
C ALA A 594 -28.56 -10.62 21.85
N TYR A 595 -29.42 -9.64 21.56
CA TYR A 595 -29.32 -8.32 22.20
C TYR A 595 -30.64 -7.55 22.37
N ALA A 596 -30.66 -6.59 23.31
CA ALA A 596 -31.81 -5.74 23.57
C ALA A 596 -31.41 -4.29 23.89
N ILE A 597 -32.07 -3.31 23.26
CA ILE A 597 -31.72 -1.88 23.40
C ILE A 597 -32.84 -0.98 23.94
N GLY A 598 -34.06 -1.50 24.07
CA GLY A 598 -35.21 -0.78 24.65
C GLY A 598 -35.15 -0.72 26.18
N ASP A 599 -35.78 0.28 26.78
CA ASP A 599 -35.86 0.43 28.24
C ASP A 599 -36.73 -0.68 28.88
N VAL A 600 -36.36 -1.10 30.09
CA VAL A 600 -36.96 -2.22 30.82
C VAL A 600 -37.45 -1.77 32.20
N SER A 601 -38.71 -2.06 32.55
CA SER A 601 -39.30 -1.65 33.84
C SER A 601 -40.10 -2.78 34.51
N ALA A 602 -39.70 -3.17 35.72
CA ALA A 602 -40.41 -4.16 36.55
C ALA A 602 -40.92 -3.51 37.85
N THR A 603 -42.23 -3.51 38.07
CA THR A 603 -42.85 -2.98 39.30
C THR A 603 -43.65 -4.07 40.02
N SER A 604 -43.41 -4.23 41.33
CA SER A 604 -44.16 -5.12 42.22
C SER A 604 -44.71 -4.36 43.44
N LYS A 605 -45.97 -4.59 43.81
CA LYS A 605 -46.57 -3.97 45.00
C LYS A 605 -46.20 -4.69 46.30
N SER A 606 -45.92 -5.99 46.29
CA SER A 606 -45.69 -6.76 47.52
C SER A 606 -44.60 -7.85 47.49
N GLY A 607 -44.12 -8.24 46.32
CA GLY A 607 -43.15 -9.32 46.12
C GLY A 607 -41.93 -8.91 45.31
N TYR A 608 -41.56 -9.73 44.32
CA TYR A 608 -40.30 -9.60 43.58
C TYR A 608 -40.46 -8.80 42.30
N ALA A 609 -39.71 -7.70 42.18
CA ALA A 609 -39.43 -7.04 40.91
C ALA A 609 -38.03 -7.43 40.44
N LYS A 610 -37.91 -8.03 39.26
CA LYS A 610 -36.63 -8.32 38.60
C LYS A 610 -36.66 -7.73 37.20
N ALA A 611 -35.76 -6.79 36.92
CA ALA A 611 -35.58 -6.20 35.61
C ALA A 611 -34.17 -6.53 35.10
N GLY A 612 -34.07 -6.99 33.86
CA GLY A 612 -32.81 -7.23 33.17
C GLY A 612 -32.83 -6.64 31.77
N GLY A 613 -31.78 -5.94 31.36
CA GLY A 613 -31.73 -5.33 30.02
C GLY A 613 -31.93 -6.34 28.89
N LEU A 614 -31.48 -7.59 29.06
CA LEU A 614 -31.78 -8.73 28.19
C LEU A 614 -32.73 -9.73 28.85
N VAL A 615 -32.45 -10.16 30.09
CA VAL A 615 -33.16 -11.29 30.75
C VAL A 615 -33.60 -10.98 32.18
N GLY A 616 -34.89 -11.11 32.49
CA GLY A 616 -35.42 -10.83 33.84
C GLY A 616 -34.88 -11.78 34.92
N SER A 617 -34.87 -13.10 34.66
CA SER A 617 -34.18 -14.08 35.51
C SER A 617 -33.57 -15.21 34.68
N ASN A 618 -32.29 -15.51 34.89
CA ASN A 618 -31.56 -16.58 34.23
C ASN A 618 -31.31 -17.78 35.17
N PHE A 619 -31.41 -18.99 34.64
CA PHE A 619 -31.02 -20.23 35.31
C PHE A 619 -30.27 -21.20 34.36
N ALA A 620 -29.80 -20.71 33.21
CA ALA A 620 -29.19 -21.50 32.15
C ALA A 620 -28.15 -20.67 31.36
N ALA A 621 -27.90 -20.97 30.08
CA ALA A 621 -26.78 -20.38 29.32
C ALA A 621 -27.17 -19.12 28.53
N ILE A 622 -26.31 -18.09 28.62
CA ILE A 622 -26.34 -16.85 27.83
C ILE A 622 -24.93 -16.60 27.27
N THR A 623 -24.78 -16.53 25.94
CA THR A 623 -23.46 -16.43 25.28
C THR A 623 -23.45 -15.42 24.12
N ASN A 624 -22.40 -14.59 24.01
CA ASN A 624 -22.27 -13.58 22.94
C ASN A 624 -23.48 -12.63 22.90
N ALA A 625 -23.82 -11.98 24.02
CA ALA A 625 -25.10 -11.29 24.19
C ALA A 625 -24.97 -9.97 24.98
N TYR A 626 -25.77 -8.96 24.65
CA TYR A 626 -25.61 -7.62 25.26
C TYR A 626 -26.91 -6.83 25.44
N ALA A 627 -26.87 -5.80 26.28
CA ALA A 627 -27.97 -4.85 26.43
C ALA A 627 -27.54 -3.40 26.64
N THR A 628 -28.34 -2.45 26.15
CA THR A 628 -28.01 -1.01 26.22
C THR A 628 -29.15 -0.11 26.73
N GLY A 629 -30.38 -0.63 26.82
CA GLY A 629 -31.51 0.09 27.41
C GLY A 629 -31.38 0.25 28.93
N ASN A 630 -32.06 1.25 29.49
CA ASN A 630 -32.07 1.49 30.92
C ASN A 630 -33.00 0.50 31.64
N VAL A 631 -32.64 0.11 32.86
CA VAL A 631 -33.29 -0.97 33.59
C VAL A 631 -33.78 -0.45 34.93
N SER A 632 -35.08 -0.54 35.19
CA SER A 632 -35.72 -0.09 36.43
C SER A 632 -36.43 -1.25 37.13
N ALA A 633 -36.14 -1.45 38.42
CA ALA A 633 -36.87 -2.38 39.28
C ALA A 633 -37.44 -1.64 40.50
N ILE A 634 -38.73 -1.84 40.81
CA ILE A 634 -39.43 -1.15 41.90
C ILE A 634 -40.21 -2.18 42.71
N SER A 635 -39.95 -2.28 44.03
CA SER A 635 -40.76 -3.13 44.92
C SER A 635 -41.16 -2.38 46.19
N ASN A 636 -42.46 -2.29 46.44
CA ASN A 636 -43.03 -1.52 47.54
C ASN A 636 -42.99 -2.22 48.91
N SER A 637 -42.82 -3.55 48.98
CA SER A 637 -42.60 -4.27 50.26
C SER A 637 -41.90 -5.63 50.14
N GLY A 638 -41.18 -5.89 49.05
CA GLY A 638 -40.54 -7.19 48.78
C GLY A 638 -39.05 -7.03 48.48
N ARG A 639 -38.65 -7.34 47.25
CA ARG A 639 -37.29 -7.12 46.74
C ARG A 639 -37.29 -6.57 45.32
N SER A 640 -36.34 -5.71 45.02
CA SER A 640 -36.12 -5.13 43.69
C SER A 640 -34.70 -5.40 43.20
N TYR A 641 -34.60 -5.95 41.99
CA TYR A 641 -33.36 -6.41 41.36
C TYR A 641 -33.26 -5.82 39.95
N ALA A 642 -32.34 -4.87 39.73
CA ALA A 642 -32.08 -4.28 38.42
C ALA A 642 -30.68 -4.66 37.93
N GLY A 643 -30.58 -5.41 36.83
CA GLY A 643 -29.31 -5.78 36.21
C GLY A 643 -29.22 -5.26 34.78
N GLY A 644 -28.12 -4.58 34.42
CA GLY A 644 -27.96 -4.01 33.07
C GLY A 644 -28.09 -5.04 31.94
N LEU A 645 -27.76 -6.32 32.20
CA LEU A 645 -28.05 -7.45 31.31
C LEU A 645 -29.09 -8.42 31.90
N VAL A 646 -28.91 -8.84 33.17
CA VAL A 646 -29.73 -9.90 33.79
C VAL A 646 -30.21 -9.51 35.19
N GLY A 647 -31.51 -9.58 35.47
CA GLY A 647 -32.04 -9.25 36.79
C GLY A 647 -31.44 -10.14 37.90
N THR A 648 -31.61 -11.46 37.81
CA THR A 648 -30.90 -12.42 38.69
C THR A 648 -30.49 -13.68 37.94
N SER A 649 -29.32 -14.25 38.23
CA SER A 649 -28.78 -15.47 37.61
C SER A 649 -28.52 -16.53 38.68
N TYR A 650 -29.08 -17.75 38.59
CA TYR A 650 -28.89 -18.80 39.62
C TYR A 650 -28.78 -20.23 39.06
N THR A 651 -27.92 -21.03 39.66
CA THR A 651 -27.99 -22.50 39.53
C THR A 651 -29.09 -23.07 40.44
N THR A 652 -30.15 -23.64 39.85
CA THR A 652 -31.23 -24.32 40.59
C THR A 652 -31.23 -25.85 40.44
N ILE A 653 -30.39 -26.40 39.56
CA ILE A 653 -30.37 -27.83 39.22
C ILE A 653 -28.92 -28.35 39.27
N PRO A 654 -28.62 -29.40 40.07
CA PRO A 654 -27.28 -29.99 40.10
C PRO A 654 -26.85 -30.48 38.71
N GLY A 655 -25.69 -30.01 38.24
CA GLY A 655 -25.13 -30.36 36.93
C GLY A 655 -25.59 -29.50 35.76
N ASN A 656 -26.36 -28.43 36.00
CA ASN A 656 -26.74 -27.45 34.98
C ASN A 656 -26.66 -26.03 35.58
N PHE A 657 -25.58 -25.33 35.25
CA PHE A 657 -25.20 -24.08 35.91
C PHE A 657 -25.60 -22.87 35.05
N ALA A 658 -26.20 -21.86 35.70
CA ALA A 658 -26.45 -20.59 35.04
C ALA A 658 -25.11 -19.96 34.64
N SER A 659 -25.00 -19.54 33.38
CA SER A 659 -23.75 -19.06 32.79
C SER A 659 -23.98 -17.87 31.87
N ILE A 660 -23.10 -16.87 31.97
CA ILE A 660 -23.12 -15.63 31.19
C ILE A 660 -21.71 -15.45 30.62
N THR A 661 -21.55 -15.62 29.30
CA THR A 661 -20.23 -15.63 28.63
C THR A 661 -20.18 -14.65 27.46
N ASN A 662 -19.06 -13.93 27.29
CA ASN A 662 -18.86 -12.96 26.20
C ASN A 662 -20.01 -11.93 26.13
N ALA A 663 -20.30 -11.28 27.25
CA ALA A 663 -21.55 -10.52 27.43
C ALA A 663 -21.35 -9.17 28.12
N TYR A 664 -22.14 -8.16 27.76
CA TYR A 664 -21.94 -6.81 28.29
C TYR A 664 -23.21 -5.97 28.43
N ALA A 665 -23.13 -4.93 29.27
CA ALA A 665 -24.21 -3.97 29.46
C ALA A 665 -23.73 -2.52 29.58
N THR A 666 -24.50 -1.59 29.02
CA THR A 666 -24.15 -0.15 28.98
C THR A 666 -25.23 0.79 29.51
N GLY A 667 -26.49 0.35 29.57
CA GLY A 667 -27.61 1.14 30.11
C GLY A 667 -27.59 1.24 31.64
N ALA A 668 -28.26 2.25 32.19
CA ALA A 668 -28.29 2.48 33.64
C ALA A 668 -29.20 1.46 34.35
N ALA A 669 -28.72 0.83 35.42
CA ALA A 669 -29.48 -0.10 36.25
C ALA A 669 -29.90 0.58 37.56
N THR A 670 -31.21 0.72 37.79
CA THR A 670 -31.78 1.42 38.96
C THR A 670 -32.77 0.52 39.70
N ALA A 671 -32.50 0.20 40.96
CA ALA A 671 -33.45 -0.50 41.82
C ALA A 671 -33.99 0.43 42.92
N ASN A 672 -35.28 0.34 43.20
CA ASN A 672 -35.99 1.19 44.16
C ASN A 672 -36.74 0.33 45.18
N GLY A 673 -36.58 0.63 46.46
CA GLY A 673 -37.25 -0.05 47.57
C GLY A 673 -38.05 0.90 48.46
N SER A 674 -38.76 0.34 49.45
CA SER A 674 -39.40 1.11 50.53
C SER A 674 -38.88 0.66 51.90
N GLU A 675 -39.34 1.33 52.96
CA GLU A 675 -39.11 0.94 54.37
C GLU A 675 -39.56 -0.50 54.70
N ASN A 676 -40.39 -1.12 53.86
CA ASN A 676 -40.82 -2.51 54.01
C ASN A 676 -40.03 -3.50 53.11
N SER A 677 -39.12 -3.03 52.25
CA SER A 677 -38.41 -3.87 51.28
C SER A 677 -37.09 -4.39 51.87
N TYR A 678 -36.87 -5.70 51.78
CA TYR A 678 -35.74 -6.37 52.45
C TYR A 678 -34.41 -6.19 51.70
N THR A 679 -34.43 -6.19 50.37
CA THR A 679 -33.23 -6.01 49.55
C THR A 679 -33.56 -5.26 48.27
N THR A 680 -32.84 -4.17 48.04
CA THR A 680 -32.81 -3.40 46.81
C THR A 680 -31.42 -3.57 46.20
N ALA A 681 -31.32 -4.09 44.98
CA ALA A 681 -30.06 -4.50 44.37
C ALA A 681 -29.95 -3.99 42.93
N ALA A 682 -28.88 -3.24 42.62
CA ALA A 682 -28.56 -2.78 41.28
C ALA A 682 -27.15 -3.24 40.87
N GLY A 683 -27.05 -3.88 39.72
CA GLY A 683 -25.78 -4.34 39.14
C GLY A 683 -25.63 -3.87 37.70
N GLY A 684 -24.47 -3.32 37.33
CA GLY A 684 -24.22 -2.85 35.97
C GLY A 684 -24.36 -3.95 34.91
N LEU A 685 -24.15 -5.22 35.28
CA LEU A 685 -24.46 -6.41 34.46
C LEU A 685 -25.56 -7.27 35.10
N VAL A 686 -25.43 -7.64 36.38
CA VAL A 686 -26.33 -8.59 37.07
C VAL A 686 -26.69 -8.15 38.49
N ALA A 687 -27.94 -8.15 38.93
CA ALA A 687 -28.24 -7.73 40.30
C ALA A 687 -27.85 -8.80 41.35
N GLU A 688 -28.20 -10.07 41.14
CA GLU A 688 -27.80 -11.19 42.03
C GLU A 688 -27.28 -12.38 41.18
N ASN A 689 -26.09 -12.90 41.47
CA ASN A 689 -25.43 -13.98 40.74
C ASN A 689 -25.02 -15.17 41.64
N GLY A 690 -25.63 -16.33 41.39
CA GLY A 690 -25.23 -17.67 41.82
C GLY A 690 -24.97 -18.61 40.63
N GLY A 691 -24.35 -18.06 39.58
CA GLY A 691 -23.90 -18.76 38.37
C GLY A 691 -22.46 -18.36 38.01
N SER A 692 -22.02 -18.64 36.78
CA SER A 692 -20.75 -18.15 36.25
C SER A 692 -20.93 -16.93 35.35
N ILE A 693 -20.03 -15.95 35.50
CA ILE A 693 -19.87 -14.78 34.65
C ILE A 693 -18.44 -14.84 34.11
N ASN A 694 -18.26 -14.90 32.80
CA ASN A 694 -16.95 -15.07 32.15
C ASN A 694 -16.80 -14.18 30.92
N ASN A 695 -15.67 -13.48 30.79
CA ASN A 695 -15.41 -12.55 29.68
C ASN A 695 -16.57 -11.53 29.49
N ALA A 696 -16.91 -10.82 30.57
CA ALA A 696 -18.06 -9.93 30.61
C ALA A 696 -17.75 -8.56 31.21
N TYR A 697 -18.47 -7.50 30.81
CA TYR A 697 -18.21 -6.14 31.32
C TYR A 697 -19.44 -5.25 31.43
N ALA A 698 -19.34 -4.20 32.25
CA ALA A 698 -20.38 -3.19 32.40
C ALA A 698 -19.83 -1.76 32.43
N THR A 699 -20.52 -0.86 31.72
CA THR A 699 -20.21 0.58 31.71
C THR A 699 -21.35 1.45 32.23
N GLY A 700 -22.57 0.88 32.33
CA GLY A 700 -23.74 1.58 32.85
C GLY A 700 -23.65 1.82 34.37
N VAL A 701 -24.27 2.91 34.84
CA VAL A 701 -24.31 3.23 36.28
C VAL A 701 -25.29 2.30 37.01
N ALA A 702 -24.92 1.87 38.21
CA ALA A 702 -25.75 1.02 39.09
C ALA A 702 -26.21 1.84 40.30
N THR A 703 -27.51 2.03 40.48
CA THR A 703 -28.09 2.91 41.50
C THR A 703 -29.16 2.21 42.34
N THR A 704 -29.12 2.35 43.67
CA THR A 704 -30.26 1.99 44.54
C THR A 704 -30.81 3.19 45.31
N ASN A 705 -32.14 3.28 45.42
CA ASN A 705 -32.85 4.37 46.10
C ASN A 705 -33.95 3.84 47.04
N GLY A 706 -34.35 4.66 48.02
CA GLY A 706 -35.40 4.35 48.97
C GLY A 706 -34.95 3.51 50.18
N ASN A 707 -35.71 3.60 51.28
CA ASN A 707 -35.30 3.23 52.63
C ASN A 707 -35.28 1.70 52.93
N SER A 708 -34.81 0.85 52.03
CA SER A 708 -34.74 -0.61 52.25
C SER A 708 -33.81 -1.04 53.38
N TYR A 709 -34.07 -2.22 53.96
CA TYR A 709 -33.21 -2.80 55.01
C TYR A 709 -31.77 -3.04 54.52
N ARG A 710 -31.62 -3.53 53.28
CA ARG A 710 -30.33 -3.67 52.60
C ARG A 710 -30.39 -3.08 51.18
N SER A 711 -29.39 -2.28 50.85
CA SER A 711 -29.26 -1.58 49.57
C SER A 711 -27.89 -1.88 48.96
N LEU A 712 -27.85 -2.53 47.80
CA LEU A 712 -26.63 -3.07 47.18
C LEU A 712 -26.42 -2.47 45.79
N ALA A 713 -25.27 -1.83 45.54
CA ALA A 713 -24.92 -1.30 44.23
C ALA A 713 -23.53 -1.79 43.78
N GLY A 714 -23.46 -2.49 42.64
CA GLY A 714 -22.20 -3.01 42.09
C GLY A 714 -22.01 -2.61 40.63
N GLY A 715 -20.81 -2.14 40.28
CA GLY A 715 -20.52 -1.71 38.90
C GLY A 715 -20.63 -2.85 37.88
N LEU A 716 -20.45 -4.11 38.29
CA LEU A 716 -20.77 -5.32 37.52
C LEU A 716 -21.92 -6.11 38.17
N VAL A 717 -21.81 -6.45 39.46
CA VAL A 717 -22.74 -7.35 40.15
C VAL A 717 -23.13 -6.79 41.51
N ALA A 718 -24.42 -6.75 41.89
CA ALA A 718 -24.75 -6.29 43.25
C ALA A 718 -24.35 -7.34 44.30
N ASP A 719 -24.89 -8.55 44.22
CA ASP A 719 -24.58 -9.69 45.11
C ASP A 719 -24.06 -10.89 44.31
N ASN A 720 -22.80 -11.28 44.50
CA ASN A 720 -22.22 -12.52 43.99
C ASN A 720 -22.30 -13.62 45.06
N ARG A 721 -23.49 -14.21 45.19
CA ARG A 721 -23.81 -15.24 46.17
C ARG A 721 -23.42 -16.63 45.67
N ASP A 722 -22.26 -17.08 46.11
CA ASP A 722 -21.64 -18.38 45.79
C ASP A 722 -21.34 -18.60 44.29
N GLY A 723 -21.52 -17.55 43.47
CA GLY A 723 -21.22 -17.51 42.05
C GLY A 723 -19.74 -17.30 41.72
N THR A 724 -19.41 -17.42 40.44
CA THR A 724 -18.05 -17.18 39.91
C THR A 724 -18.03 -15.99 38.95
N ILE A 725 -17.01 -15.14 39.06
CA ILE A 725 -16.75 -14.03 38.14
C ILE A 725 -15.29 -14.14 37.66
N ASN A 726 -15.08 -14.29 36.35
CA ASN A 726 -13.77 -14.42 35.72
C ASN A 726 -13.62 -13.51 34.48
N ASN A 727 -12.43 -12.96 34.26
CA ASN A 727 -12.08 -12.13 33.10
C ASN A 727 -13.12 -11.01 32.87
N ALA A 728 -13.37 -10.18 33.89
CA ALA A 728 -14.50 -9.24 33.88
C ALA A 728 -14.16 -7.86 34.45
N TYR A 729 -14.79 -6.79 33.93
CA TYR A 729 -14.49 -5.43 34.38
C TYR A 729 -15.71 -4.49 34.44
N ALA A 730 -15.60 -3.47 35.28
CA ALA A 730 -16.63 -2.43 35.41
C ALA A 730 -16.06 -1.01 35.42
N THR A 731 -16.69 -0.12 34.66
CA THR A 731 -16.33 1.31 34.62
C THR A 731 -17.45 2.24 35.07
N GLY A 732 -18.69 1.75 35.12
CA GLY A 732 -19.85 2.50 35.61
C GLY A 732 -19.79 2.76 37.13
N ALA A 733 -20.29 3.93 37.56
CA ALA A 733 -20.37 4.26 38.98
C ALA A 733 -21.47 3.44 39.69
N ALA A 734 -21.19 3.04 40.94
CA ALA A 734 -22.07 2.25 41.77
C ALA A 734 -22.51 3.07 43.01
N THR A 735 -23.79 3.35 43.15
CA THR A 735 -24.34 4.22 44.21
C THR A 735 -25.47 3.54 44.96
N ALA A 736 -25.28 3.25 46.24
CA ALA A 736 -26.35 2.80 47.14
C ALA A 736 -26.78 3.97 48.03
N SER A 737 -27.87 4.67 47.65
CA SER A 737 -28.18 6.04 48.09
C SER A 737 -28.93 6.13 49.41
N ASP A 738 -29.78 5.16 49.70
CA ASP A 738 -30.70 5.15 50.84
C ASP A 738 -30.81 3.73 51.43
N GLY A 739 -31.10 3.64 52.73
CA GLY A 739 -31.35 2.37 53.42
C GLY A 739 -30.94 2.36 54.89
N GLU A 740 -31.18 1.23 55.56
CA GLU A 740 -30.53 0.93 56.84
C GLU A 740 -29.06 0.56 56.64
N ASN A 741 -28.80 -0.39 55.75
CA ASN A 741 -27.47 -0.93 55.45
C ASN A 741 -27.20 -0.82 53.94
N SER A 742 -26.28 0.06 53.55
CA SER A 742 -25.90 0.26 52.14
C SER A 742 -24.50 -0.28 51.88
N SER A 743 -24.35 -1.10 50.85
CA SER A 743 -23.04 -1.54 50.34
C SER A 743 -22.87 -1.13 48.88
N ALA A 744 -21.68 -0.64 48.54
CA ALA A 744 -21.33 -0.28 47.17
C ALA A 744 -19.92 -0.73 46.81
N GLY A 745 -19.73 -1.26 45.60
CA GLY A 745 -18.41 -1.60 45.08
C GLY A 745 -18.26 -1.35 43.59
N GLY A 746 -17.05 -0.91 43.19
CA GLY A 746 -16.75 -0.58 41.80
C GLY A 746 -16.93 -1.77 40.84
N LEU A 747 -16.78 -3.00 41.33
CA LEU A 747 -17.19 -4.24 40.65
C LEU A 747 -18.40 -4.88 41.33
N VAL A 748 -18.35 -5.06 42.67
CA VAL A 748 -19.30 -5.92 43.40
C VAL A 748 -19.74 -5.32 44.74
N ALA A 749 -21.03 -5.33 45.08
CA ALA A 749 -21.46 -4.81 46.40
C ALA A 749 -21.26 -5.83 47.52
N GLU A 750 -21.47 -7.11 47.25
CA GLU A 750 -21.27 -8.24 48.16
C GLU A 750 -20.72 -9.46 47.40
N ASN A 751 -19.70 -10.13 47.95
CA ASN A 751 -19.17 -11.39 47.41
C ASN A 751 -19.09 -12.47 48.48
N THR A 752 -19.85 -13.57 48.33
CA THR A 752 -19.59 -14.85 49.04
C THR A 752 -18.92 -15.89 48.15
N GLY A 753 -19.00 -15.72 46.82
CA GLY A 753 -18.39 -16.59 45.83
C GLY A 753 -16.92 -16.28 45.51
N ALA A 754 -16.50 -16.66 44.31
CA ALA A 754 -15.11 -16.53 43.85
C ALA A 754 -14.98 -15.54 42.67
N ILE A 755 -14.04 -14.60 42.80
CA ILE A 755 -13.77 -13.56 41.80
C ILE A 755 -12.29 -13.62 41.41
N THR A 756 -12.00 -13.67 40.11
CA THR A 756 -10.61 -13.70 39.62
C THR A 756 -10.43 -13.03 38.27
N ASN A 757 -9.26 -12.45 38.00
CA ASN A 757 -8.96 -11.73 36.75
C ASN A 757 -9.98 -10.61 36.46
N VAL A 758 -10.05 -9.61 37.35
CA VAL A 758 -11.05 -8.53 37.25
C VAL A 758 -10.49 -7.15 37.54
N TYR A 759 -11.20 -6.10 37.11
CA TYR A 759 -10.91 -4.76 37.63
C TYR A 759 -12.11 -3.82 37.65
N ALA A 760 -11.98 -2.73 38.44
CA ALA A 760 -12.96 -1.65 38.47
C ALA A 760 -12.34 -0.26 38.45
N THR A 761 -12.95 0.64 37.67
CA THR A 761 -12.60 2.08 37.62
C THR A 761 -13.74 2.99 38.06
N GLY A 762 -14.96 2.44 38.22
CA GLY A 762 -16.14 3.18 38.64
C GLY A 762 -16.07 3.63 40.11
N THR A 763 -16.60 4.82 40.41
CA THR A 763 -16.71 5.29 41.80
C THR A 763 -17.78 4.50 42.56
N ALA A 764 -17.45 4.02 43.76
CA ALA A 764 -18.35 3.31 44.67
C ALA A 764 -18.82 4.25 45.79
N THR A 765 -20.13 4.44 45.94
CA THR A 765 -20.73 5.36 46.91
C THR A 765 -21.80 4.66 47.74
N ALA A 766 -21.58 4.55 49.06
CA ALA A 766 -22.54 3.96 49.98
C ALA A 766 -23.06 5.00 50.99
N LEU A 767 -24.36 5.21 51.00
CA LEU A 767 -25.05 6.19 51.84
C LEU A 767 -26.18 5.46 52.58
N ALA A 768 -26.13 5.46 53.91
CA ALA A 768 -27.18 4.82 54.73
C ALA A 768 -27.45 5.55 56.04
N SER A 769 -28.47 5.08 56.75
CA SER A 769 -28.81 5.53 58.11
C SER A 769 -27.99 4.81 59.19
N LEU A 770 -27.75 3.49 59.07
CA LEU A 770 -27.03 2.70 60.08
C LEU A 770 -25.60 2.32 59.64
N SER A 771 -25.45 1.58 58.55
CA SER A 771 -24.16 1.03 58.07
C SER A 771 -23.92 1.34 56.60
N SER A 772 -22.71 1.76 56.24
CA SER A 772 -22.40 2.22 54.87
C SER A 772 -20.99 1.80 54.47
N LEU A 773 -20.91 0.82 53.56
CA LEU A 773 -19.72 0.07 53.19
C LEU A 773 -19.36 0.37 51.73
N ALA A 774 -18.18 0.93 51.47
CA ALA A 774 -17.75 1.29 50.12
C ALA A 774 -16.34 0.74 49.81
N GLY A 775 -16.17 0.12 48.64
CA GLY A 775 -14.86 -0.36 48.19
C GLY A 775 -14.60 -0.11 46.71
N GLY A 776 -13.36 0.26 46.36
CA GLY A 776 -12.97 0.49 44.96
C GLY A 776 -13.21 -0.71 44.04
N LEU A 777 -13.20 -1.94 44.57
CA LEU A 777 -13.64 -3.16 43.90
C LEU A 777 -14.90 -3.74 44.57
N ALA A 778 -14.87 -3.98 45.88
CA ALA A 778 -15.86 -4.76 46.61
C ALA A 778 -16.44 -4.01 47.83
N GLY A 779 -17.76 -3.91 47.95
CA GLY A 779 -18.38 -3.35 49.17
C GLY A 779 -18.15 -4.25 50.39
N GLU A 780 -18.55 -5.53 50.28
CA GLU A 780 -18.30 -6.60 51.24
C GLU A 780 -17.62 -7.80 50.55
N ASN A 781 -16.57 -8.37 51.17
CA ASN A 781 -15.99 -9.65 50.77
C ASN A 781 -16.03 -10.69 51.91
N TRP A 782 -16.76 -11.76 51.67
CA TRP A 782 -16.86 -12.97 52.49
C TRP A 782 -16.25 -14.20 51.78
N GLY A 783 -16.17 -14.17 50.46
CA GLY A 783 -15.64 -15.24 49.60
C GLY A 783 -14.15 -15.13 49.29
N SER A 784 -13.78 -15.35 48.02
CA SER A 784 -12.41 -15.18 47.53
C SER A 784 -12.30 -14.16 46.38
N ILE A 785 -11.24 -13.37 46.41
CA ILE A 785 -10.86 -12.45 45.33
C ILE A 785 -9.36 -12.65 45.04
N SER A 786 -9.02 -12.89 43.77
CA SER A 786 -7.62 -12.93 43.32
C SER A 786 -7.41 -12.20 42.00
N HIS A 787 -6.16 -11.87 41.65
CA HIS A 787 -5.81 -11.30 40.34
C HIS A 787 -6.71 -10.11 39.95
N ALA A 788 -6.90 -9.19 40.89
CA ALA A 788 -7.84 -8.08 40.75
C ALA A 788 -7.22 -6.72 41.04
N TYR A 789 -7.70 -5.65 40.39
CA TYR A 789 -7.33 -4.27 40.79
C TYR A 789 -8.49 -3.26 40.79
N SER A 790 -8.36 -2.18 41.56
CA SER A 790 -9.28 -1.05 41.53
C SER A 790 -8.59 0.31 41.42
N THR A 791 -9.15 1.19 40.62
CA THR A 791 -8.80 2.64 40.55
C THR A 791 -9.95 3.55 40.97
N GLY A 792 -11.16 3.00 41.16
CA GLY A 792 -12.34 3.75 41.58
C GLY A 792 -12.23 4.32 43.01
N MET A 793 -12.69 5.55 43.19
CA MET A 793 -12.85 6.19 44.51
C MET A 793 -13.97 5.51 45.31
N ALA A 794 -13.78 5.36 46.62
CA ALA A 794 -14.78 4.83 47.54
C ALA A 794 -15.29 5.92 48.51
N VAL A 795 -16.61 6.13 48.55
CA VAL A 795 -17.27 7.22 49.27
C VAL A 795 -18.31 6.66 50.25
N THR A 796 -18.29 7.14 51.49
CA THR A 796 -19.26 6.75 52.54
C THR A 796 -19.73 7.95 53.36
N ASN A 797 -20.99 7.94 53.83
CA ASN A 797 -21.46 8.87 54.87
C ASN A 797 -21.31 8.33 56.30
N LYS A 798 -20.70 7.14 56.47
CA LYS A 798 -20.43 6.50 57.76
C LYS A 798 -18.96 6.09 57.87
N ASN A 799 -18.68 4.80 58.09
CA ASN A 799 -17.51 4.37 58.84
C ASN A 799 -16.53 3.47 58.06
N GLN A 800 -16.88 2.97 56.87
CA GLN A 800 -16.09 1.97 56.16
C GLN A 800 -16.00 2.28 54.65
N ALA A 801 -14.93 2.97 54.26
CA ALA A 801 -14.51 3.12 52.87
C ALA A 801 -13.06 2.64 52.72
N GLY A 802 -12.80 1.78 51.74
CA GLY A 802 -11.46 1.26 51.44
C GLY A 802 -11.14 1.33 49.95
N GLY A 803 -9.86 1.51 49.60
CA GLY A 803 -9.43 1.64 48.20
C GLY A 803 -9.70 0.40 47.34
N PHE A 804 -9.98 -0.74 47.97
CA PHE A 804 -10.37 -2.00 47.32
C PHE A 804 -11.63 -2.59 47.95
N ALA A 805 -11.68 -2.75 49.28
CA ALA A 805 -12.77 -3.39 50.02
C ALA A 805 -13.35 -2.47 51.11
N GLY A 806 -14.68 -2.40 51.23
CA GLY A 806 -15.32 -1.77 52.40
C GLY A 806 -15.14 -2.63 53.65
N TYR A 807 -15.59 -3.88 53.56
CA TYR A 807 -15.46 -4.90 54.60
C TYR A 807 -14.83 -6.19 54.03
N ASN A 808 -13.96 -6.87 54.79
CA ASN A 808 -13.43 -8.18 54.42
C ASN A 808 -13.32 -9.16 55.60
N ASP A 809 -14.12 -10.23 55.58
CA ASP A 809 -13.90 -11.47 56.36
C ASP A 809 -13.28 -12.57 55.48
N GLY A 810 -13.51 -12.52 54.17
CA GLY A 810 -13.03 -13.46 53.17
C GLY A 810 -11.53 -13.36 52.85
N THR A 811 -11.14 -13.96 51.72
CA THR A 811 -9.76 -13.99 51.24
C THR A 811 -9.55 -13.01 50.08
N ILE A 812 -8.41 -12.30 50.11
CA ILE A 812 -7.92 -11.46 49.01
C ILE A 812 -6.44 -11.79 48.80
N THR A 813 -6.07 -12.23 47.60
CA THR A 813 -4.69 -12.58 47.24
C THR A 813 -4.27 -11.88 45.95
N GLU A 814 -2.99 -11.52 45.83
CA GLU A 814 -2.39 -11.04 44.56
C GLU A 814 -3.24 -9.96 43.87
N SER A 815 -3.74 -9.00 44.66
CA SER A 815 -4.70 -7.99 44.23
C SER A 815 -4.32 -6.61 44.76
N TYR A 816 -4.69 -5.57 44.01
CA TYR A 816 -4.09 -4.24 44.10
C TYR A 816 -5.12 -3.10 44.09
N TRP A 817 -4.73 -1.92 44.55
CA TRP A 817 -5.54 -0.71 44.43
C TRP A 817 -4.68 0.53 44.23
N ASP A 818 -5.20 1.49 43.46
CA ASP A 818 -4.52 2.75 43.19
C ASP A 818 -4.65 3.72 44.36
N THR A 819 -3.51 4.09 44.96
CA THR A 819 -3.44 4.99 46.13
C THR A 819 -3.66 6.46 45.78
N ASP A 820 -3.45 6.83 44.52
CA ASP A 820 -3.55 8.22 44.05
C ASP A 820 -4.97 8.56 43.61
N THR A 821 -5.66 7.63 42.91
CA THR A 821 -7.02 7.86 42.39
C THR A 821 -8.14 7.51 43.38
N SER A 822 -7.92 6.55 44.29
CA SER A 822 -8.96 6.13 45.25
C SER A 822 -9.20 7.13 46.39
N GLY A 823 -8.25 8.03 46.64
CA GLY A 823 -8.31 9.06 47.70
C GLY A 823 -8.12 8.54 49.13
N LEU A 824 -7.71 7.28 49.31
CA LEU A 824 -7.63 6.59 50.60
C LEU A 824 -6.21 6.09 50.91
N THR A 825 -5.95 5.75 52.19
CA THR A 825 -4.66 5.19 52.66
C THR A 825 -4.76 3.72 53.10
N THR A 826 -5.95 3.12 52.99
CA THR A 826 -6.25 1.76 53.44
C THR A 826 -7.05 1.00 52.37
N GLY A 827 -6.52 -0.14 51.92
CA GLY A 827 -7.16 -0.96 50.88
C GLY A 827 -8.45 -1.66 51.36
N SER A 828 -8.46 -2.17 52.59
CA SER A 828 -9.69 -2.60 53.28
C SER A 828 -9.95 -1.69 54.48
N ALA A 829 -11.20 -1.27 54.71
CA ALA A 829 -11.55 -0.40 55.83
C ALA A 829 -11.71 -1.17 57.15
N SER A 830 -12.14 -2.45 57.10
CA SER A 830 -12.14 -3.31 58.29
C SER A 830 -12.11 -4.81 57.97
N ALA A 831 -11.61 -5.58 58.94
CA ALA A 831 -11.51 -7.05 58.92
C ALA A 831 -11.61 -7.59 60.37
N PRO A 832 -11.92 -8.88 60.59
CA PRO A 832 -12.01 -9.45 61.93
C PRO A 832 -10.67 -9.41 62.70
N PRO A 833 -10.70 -9.34 64.05
CA PRO A 833 -9.47 -9.37 64.86
C PRO A 833 -8.67 -10.69 64.83
N THR A 834 -9.13 -11.72 64.11
CA THR A 834 -8.68 -13.12 64.27
C THR A 834 -8.28 -13.82 62.96
N GLY A 835 -7.41 -13.19 62.19
CA GLY A 835 -6.36 -13.92 61.45
C GLY A 835 -6.65 -14.43 60.03
N THR A 836 -7.80 -14.13 59.41
CA THR A 836 -7.99 -14.31 57.96
C THR A 836 -7.26 -13.20 57.19
N THR A 837 -6.00 -13.44 56.82
CA THR A 837 -5.16 -12.46 56.14
C THR A 837 -5.42 -12.41 54.64
N GLY A 838 -6.13 -11.38 54.17
CA GLY A 838 -6.14 -10.94 52.77
C GLY A 838 -5.46 -9.58 52.62
N LEU A 839 -4.15 -9.55 52.34
CA LEU A 839 -3.39 -8.29 52.19
C LEU A 839 -3.47 -7.78 50.75
N VAL A 840 -4.44 -6.91 50.47
CA VAL A 840 -4.47 -6.14 49.23
C VAL A 840 -3.36 -5.07 49.23
N THR A 841 -2.63 -4.95 48.11
CA THR A 841 -1.45 -4.07 48.00
C THR A 841 -1.80 -2.72 47.39
N GLY A 842 -1.43 -1.62 48.04
CA GLY A 842 -1.56 -0.28 47.46
C GLY A 842 -0.41 0.03 46.52
N LEU A 843 -0.73 0.56 45.32
CA LEU A 843 0.22 1.02 44.31
C LEU A 843 -0.12 2.46 43.90
N THR A 844 0.87 3.29 43.61
CA THR A 844 0.63 4.55 42.88
C THR A 844 0.20 4.28 41.44
N SER A 845 -0.45 5.23 40.76
CA SER A 845 -0.86 5.04 39.35
C SER A 845 0.32 4.67 38.45
N ASN A 846 1.49 5.28 38.68
CA ASN A 846 2.73 4.96 37.94
C ASN A 846 3.22 3.52 38.19
N GLN A 847 3.00 2.95 39.39
CA GLN A 847 3.32 1.55 39.67
C GLN A 847 2.27 0.60 39.09
N LEU A 848 1.01 1.01 39.05
CA LEU A 848 -0.07 0.27 38.40
C LEU A 848 0.15 0.18 36.87
N MET A 849 0.90 1.11 36.28
CA MET A 849 1.29 1.13 34.87
C MET A 849 2.59 0.36 34.55
N ASN A 850 3.10 -0.49 35.46
CA ASN A 850 4.35 -1.22 35.29
C ASN A 850 4.20 -2.72 35.56
N ALA A 851 4.63 -3.58 34.63
CA ALA A 851 4.40 -5.03 34.73
C ALA A 851 5.11 -5.67 35.92
N ALA A 852 6.27 -5.14 36.34
CA ALA A 852 7.04 -5.69 37.45
C ALA A 852 6.32 -5.55 38.82
N SER A 853 5.29 -4.70 38.93
CA SER A 853 4.40 -4.63 40.10
C SER A 853 3.52 -5.88 40.26
N PHE A 854 3.31 -6.64 39.18
CA PHE A 854 2.34 -7.74 39.07
C PHE A 854 3.04 -9.10 38.88
N SER A 855 4.19 -9.34 39.50
CA SER A 855 5.04 -10.53 39.26
C SER A 855 4.43 -11.90 39.60
N ALA A 856 3.19 -11.95 40.07
CA ALA A 856 2.40 -13.18 40.29
C ALA A 856 1.26 -13.36 39.28
N TRP A 857 1.02 -12.39 38.40
CA TRP A 857 -0.02 -12.44 37.38
C TRP A 857 0.51 -13.06 36.09
N ASP A 858 -0.39 -13.67 35.33
CA ASP A 858 -0.17 -13.99 33.93
C ASP A 858 -0.38 -12.73 33.08
N ILE A 859 0.68 -11.92 32.97
CA ILE A 859 0.70 -10.58 32.38
C ILE A 859 1.90 -10.40 31.45
N ASN A 860 1.69 -9.76 30.29
CA ASN A 860 2.77 -9.48 29.36
C ASN A 860 2.71 -8.05 28.77
N ALA A 861 3.88 -7.47 28.56
CA ALA A 861 4.08 -6.18 27.89
C ALA A 861 4.26 -6.31 26.36
N GLN A 862 4.26 -7.53 25.84
CA GLN A 862 4.20 -7.85 24.41
C GLN A 862 2.80 -8.33 24.01
N GLY A 863 2.41 -8.02 22.78
CA GLY A 863 1.20 -8.54 22.15
C GLY A 863 1.40 -9.94 21.55
N GLY A 864 0.29 -10.61 21.20
CA GLY A 864 0.31 -11.92 20.55
C GLY A 864 0.74 -13.09 21.45
N THR A 865 0.77 -12.90 22.77
CA THR A 865 1.07 -13.94 23.75
C THR A 865 -0.23 -14.46 24.40
N ASP A 866 -0.24 -15.70 24.86
CA ASP A 866 -1.42 -16.32 25.50
C ASP A 866 -1.82 -15.72 26.87
N SER A 867 -1.03 -14.80 27.42
CA SER A 867 -1.23 -14.26 28.78
C SER A 867 -2.57 -13.55 28.99
N ILE A 868 -3.29 -13.88 30.07
CA ILE A 868 -4.60 -13.30 30.43
C ILE A 868 -4.58 -11.77 30.41
N TRP A 869 -3.48 -11.15 30.87
CA TRP A 869 -3.34 -9.70 30.93
C TRP A 869 -2.33 -9.15 29.91
N ARG A 870 -2.65 -7.96 29.40
CA ARG A 870 -1.80 -7.09 28.56
C ARG A 870 -1.56 -5.78 29.30
N ILE A 871 -0.34 -5.27 29.29
CA ILE A 871 -0.04 -3.93 29.82
C ILE A 871 0.83 -3.15 28.83
N TYR A 872 0.55 -1.87 28.67
CA TYR A 872 1.42 -0.95 27.92
C TYR A 872 2.25 -0.17 28.94
N GLU A 873 3.53 -0.53 29.06
CA GLU A 873 4.47 -0.01 30.08
C GLU A 873 4.49 1.52 30.12
N GLY A 874 4.13 2.10 31.28
CA GLY A 874 4.05 3.54 31.50
C GLY A 874 2.82 4.25 30.90
N TYR A 875 1.92 3.54 30.21
CA TYR A 875 0.75 4.11 29.55
C TYR A 875 -0.60 3.60 30.08
N THR A 876 -0.70 2.32 30.45
CA THR A 876 -1.96 1.73 30.93
C THR A 876 -1.78 0.90 32.20
N ALA A 877 -2.82 0.85 33.02
CA ALA A 877 -3.01 -0.27 33.96
C ALA A 877 -3.17 -1.60 33.18
N PRO A 878 -3.17 -2.77 33.84
CA PRO A 878 -3.42 -4.05 33.17
C PRO A 878 -4.79 -4.06 32.46
N LEU A 879 -4.80 -4.55 31.24
CA LEU A 879 -5.97 -4.77 30.39
C LEU A 879 -6.20 -6.28 30.23
N LEU A 880 -7.44 -6.73 30.28
CA LEU A 880 -7.80 -8.13 30.03
C LEU A 880 -7.67 -8.42 28.53
N ARG A 881 -6.79 -9.34 28.14
CA ARG A 881 -6.51 -9.64 26.72
C ARG A 881 -7.73 -10.18 25.97
N SER A 882 -8.68 -10.79 26.68
CA SER A 882 -9.91 -11.38 26.12
C SER A 882 -10.94 -10.39 25.53
N PHE A 883 -10.70 -9.07 25.65
CA PHE A 883 -11.46 -8.03 24.94
C PHE A 883 -10.61 -7.22 23.94
N LEU A 884 -9.34 -7.56 23.77
CA LEU A 884 -8.44 -6.93 22.81
C LEU A 884 -8.45 -7.70 21.49
N THR A 885 -8.38 -6.98 20.37
CA THR A 885 -8.18 -7.56 19.03
C THR A 885 -6.70 -7.58 18.70
N THR A 886 -6.13 -8.72 18.29
CA THR A 886 -4.72 -8.77 17.87
C THR A 886 -4.49 -7.90 16.64
N LEU A 887 -3.45 -7.06 16.64
CA LEU A 887 -3.04 -6.27 15.49
C LEU A 887 -1.53 -6.21 15.39
N GLU A 888 -0.98 -6.65 14.25
CA GLU A 888 0.44 -6.51 13.95
C GLU A 888 0.71 -5.15 13.30
N VAL A 889 1.64 -4.41 13.90
CA VAL A 889 2.11 -3.12 13.42
C VAL A 889 3.62 -3.18 13.21
N ASN A 890 4.06 -2.70 12.04
CA ASN A 890 5.39 -2.92 11.49
C ASN A 890 6.00 -1.60 11.00
N VAL A 891 7.27 -1.36 11.34
CA VAL A 891 8.13 -0.43 10.59
C VAL A 891 9.02 -1.26 9.67
N ASP A 892 8.97 -0.98 8.37
CA ASP A 892 9.90 -1.56 7.40
C ASP A 892 11.24 -0.84 7.43
N ASP A 893 12.34 -1.60 7.27
CA ASP A 893 13.66 -1.03 7.07
C ASP A 893 13.67 -0.13 5.82
N SER A 894 13.96 1.14 6.04
CA SER A 894 13.81 2.20 5.05
C SER A 894 15.14 2.92 4.82
N SER A 895 15.34 3.44 3.61
CA SER A 895 16.50 4.28 3.35
C SER A 895 16.19 5.46 2.45
N VAL A 896 16.86 6.57 2.75
CA VAL A 896 16.81 7.84 2.01
C VAL A 896 18.24 8.31 1.75
N THR A 897 18.40 9.34 0.93
CA THR A 897 19.68 10.07 0.81
C THR A 897 19.51 11.42 1.49
N TYR A 898 20.55 11.89 2.18
CA TYR A 898 20.56 13.18 2.88
C TYR A 898 20.08 14.30 1.95
N ASP A 899 18.93 14.89 2.29
CA ASP A 899 18.30 15.99 1.56
C ASP A 899 18.32 17.30 2.37
N GLY A 900 18.95 17.30 3.55
CA GLY A 900 18.99 18.45 4.46
C GLY A 900 17.70 18.70 5.25
N SER A 901 16.72 17.79 5.22
CA SER A 901 15.52 17.80 6.06
C SER A 901 15.58 16.76 7.19
N SER A 902 14.64 16.81 8.13
CA SER A 902 14.52 15.78 9.18
C SER A 902 13.52 14.72 8.76
N HIS A 903 13.97 13.46 8.71
CA HIS A 903 13.15 12.29 8.41
C HIS A 903 12.73 11.57 9.69
N GLN A 904 11.56 10.93 9.62
CA GLN A 904 11.00 10.11 10.69
C GLN A 904 10.56 8.77 10.12
N GLY A 905 10.53 7.73 10.97
CA GLY A 905 9.96 6.45 10.61
C GLY A 905 8.45 6.54 10.35
N SER A 906 7.91 5.59 9.60
CA SER A 906 6.48 5.41 9.39
C SER A 906 6.13 3.93 9.58
N TRP A 907 5.13 3.66 10.42
CA TRP A 907 4.62 2.32 10.64
C TRP A 907 3.39 2.04 9.75
N SER A 908 3.08 0.76 9.58
CA SER A 908 1.86 0.27 8.93
C SER A 908 1.25 -0.88 9.72
N ALA A 909 -0.03 -1.17 9.51
CA ALA A 909 -0.71 -2.32 10.09
C ALA A 909 -0.94 -3.41 9.04
N THR A 910 -0.99 -4.67 9.45
CA THR A 910 -1.28 -5.81 8.54
C THR A 910 -2.76 -5.96 8.19
N ALA A 911 -3.66 -5.30 8.91
CA ALA A 911 -5.11 -5.33 8.73
C ALA A 911 -5.74 -3.93 8.90
N GLU A 912 -7.02 -3.79 8.56
CA GLU A 912 -7.78 -2.57 8.86
C GLU A 912 -7.93 -2.36 10.37
N TYR A 913 -7.86 -1.09 10.81
CA TYR A 913 -7.92 -0.73 12.23
C TYR A 913 -8.61 0.62 12.45
N ASP A 914 -9.20 0.78 13.63
CA ASP A 914 -9.72 2.05 14.10
C ASP A 914 -8.59 2.88 14.73
N VAL A 915 -8.17 3.93 14.01
CA VAL A 915 -7.17 4.90 14.44
C VAL A 915 -7.48 5.54 15.80
N ASN A 916 -8.75 5.63 16.22
CA ASN A 916 -9.14 6.21 17.51
C ASN A 916 -8.86 5.29 18.71
N ARG A 917 -8.37 4.08 18.48
CA ARG A 917 -7.99 3.08 19.50
C ARG A 917 -6.48 2.85 19.62
N ILE A 918 -5.67 3.48 18.76
CA ILE A 918 -4.21 3.44 18.83
C ILE A 918 -3.71 4.83 19.23
N PHE A 919 -2.90 4.88 20.28
CA PHE A 919 -2.43 6.10 20.93
C PHE A 919 -0.90 6.12 20.98
N GLY A 920 -0.33 7.31 21.24
CA GLY A 920 1.11 7.52 21.32
C GLY A 920 1.75 7.90 19.98
N HIS A 921 3.05 7.69 19.86
CA HIS A 921 3.85 8.00 18.67
C HIS A 921 5.12 7.14 18.61
N LEU A 922 5.71 7.02 17.42
CA LEU A 922 7.03 6.44 17.22
C LEU A 922 8.12 7.30 17.87
N SER A 923 9.19 6.67 18.35
CA SER A 923 10.44 7.33 18.73
C SER A 923 11.57 6.96 17.75
N GLY A 924 12.57 7.84 17.58
CA GLY A 924 13.67 7.67 16.62
C GLY A 924 13.77 8.80 15.59
N GLY A 925 14.28 8.46 14.39
CA GLY A 925 14.45 9.39 13.26
C GLY A 925 15.66 10.33 13.37
N GLY A 926 15.91 11.12 12.32
CA GLY A 926 17.12 11.93 12.21
C GLY A 926 17.16 12.89 11.02
N ARG A 927 18.21 13.72 10.96
CA ARG A 927 18.49 14.65 9.83
C ARG A 927 19.80 14.35 9.11
N ASN A 928 20.80 13.85 9.83
CA ASN A 928 22.16 13.64 9.33
C ASN A 928 22.31 12.24 8.73
N ALA A 929 23.40 11.97 8.00
CA ALA A 929 23.67 10.63 7.50
C ALA A 929 24.00 9.67 8.67
N GLY A 930 23.44 8.46 8.62
CA GLY A 930 23.55 7.46 9.68
C GLY A 930 22.39 6.46 9.69
N ASN A 931 22.44 5.51 10.61
CA ASN A 931 21.36 4.57 10.91
C ASN A 931 20.64 5.03 12.18
N TYR A 932 19.31 5.03 12.13
CA TYR A 932 18.43 5.42 13.22
C TYR A 932 17.43 4.30 13.49
N ASP A 933 17.46 3.73 14.69
CA ASP A 933 16.45 2.78 15.14
C ASP A 933 15.11 3.53 15.31
N ILE A 934 14.01 2.88 14.91
CA ILE A 934 12.64 3.38 15.06
C ILE A 934 11.91 2.48 16.05
N ASP A 935 11.68 3.00 17.25
CA ASP A 935 11.11 2.30 18.39
C ASP A 935 9.60 2.57 18.51
N MET A 936 8.82 1.49 18.59
CA MET A 936 7.37 1.52 18.65
C MET A 936 6.80 1.36 20.07
N SER A 937 7.63 1.28 21.11
CA SER A 937 7.18 1.12 22.51
C SER A 937 6.27 2.25 23.02
N GLY A 938 6.25 3.39 22.34
CA GLY A 938 5.32 4.49 22.59
C GLY A 938 3.87 4.23 22.13
N LEU A 939 3.64 3.24 21.24
CA LEU A 939 2.31 2.90 20.74
C LEU A 939 1.53 2.03 21.74
N HIS A 940 0.30 2.43 22.05
CA HIS A 940 -0.54 1.75 23.04
C HIS A 940 -2.04 1.80 22.69
N SER A 941 -2.84 1.01 23.39
CA SER A 941 -4.28 0.88 23.21
C SER A 941 -5.03 0.85 24.55
N ASN A 942 -6.36 1.04 24.52
CA ASN A 942 -7.26 0.81 25.65
C ASN A 942 -7.91 -0.59 25.61
N GLN A 943 -8.72 -0.90 26.63
CA GLN A 943 -9.38 -2.20 26.85
C GLN A 943 -10.27 -2.70 25.70
N GLN A 944 -10.80 -1.81 24.86
CA GLN A 944 -11.72 -2.16 23.77
C GLN A 944 -11.08 -1.93 22.40
N GLY A 945 -9.75 -1.92 22.34
CA GLY A 945 -8.94 -1.79 21.13
C GLY A 945 -8.06 -3.00 20.89
N TYR A 946 -6.77 -2.75 20.69
CA TYR A 946 -5.83 -3.70 20.14
C TYR A 946 -4.86 -4.28 21.17
N ASP A 947 -4.49 -5.53 20.95
CA ASP A 947 -3.26 -6.14 21.47
C ASP A 947 -2.18 -5.99 20.40
N LEU A 948 -1.39 -4.92 20.50
CA LEU A 948 -0.41 -4.53 19.49
C LEU A 948 0.79 -5.48 19.54
N ILE A 949 1.04 -6.17 18.43
CA ILE A 949 2.29 -6.86 18.13
C ILE A 949 3.18 -5.86 17.38
N THR A 950 4.22 -5.37 18.04
CA THR A 950 5.12 -4.33 17.50
C THR A 950 6.41 -4.92 16.98
N LYS A 951 6.75 -4.64 15.72
CA LYS A 951 8.06 -4.94 15.11
C LYS A 951 8.78 -3.65 14.73
N ASP A 952 9.79 -3.31 15.52
CA ASP A 952 10.69 -2.17 15.27
C ASP A 952 11.50 -2.36 13.97
N GLY A 953 12.01 -1.26 13.42
CA GLY A 953 12.78 -1.25 12.18
C GLY A 953 13.75 -0.06 12.12
N THR A 954 14.53 0.06 11.05
CA THR A 954 15.58 1.10 10.94
C THR A 954 15.34 2.09 9.80
N LEU A 955 15.78 3.33 10.01
CA LEU A 955 15.87 4.37 8.98
C LEU A 955 17.35 4.65 8.69
N THR A 956 17.78 4.36 7.46
CA THR A 956 19.14 4.64 6.97
C THR A 956 19.16 5.91 6.13
N ILE A 957 19.78 6.98 6.65
CA ILE A 957 20.05 8.20 5.88
C ILE A 957 21.44 8.06 5.25
N ASN A 958 21.48 7.80 3.95
CA ASN A 958 22.73 7.71 3.18
C ASN A 958 23.33 9.10 2.94
N LYS A 959 24.65 9.20 2.79
CA LYS A 959 25.30 10.47 2.43
C LYS A 959 24.90 10.93 1.03
N ALA A 960 24.72 12.23 0.85
CA ALA A 960 24.63 12.85 -0.47
C ALA A 960 25.99 12.92 -1.16
N GLN A 961 26.03 13.09 -2.48
CA GLN A 961 27.29 13.30 -3.21
C GLN A 961 27.53 14.79 -3.47
N ALA A 962 28.72 15.29 -3.12
CA ALA A 962 29.14 16.65 -3.46
C ALA A 962 30.53 16.67 -4.10
N THR A 963 30.72 17.59 -5.06
CA THR A 963 32.01 17.85 -5.70
C THR A 963 32.58 19.16 -5.21
N VAL A 964 33.76 19.09 -4.57
CA VAL A 964 34.55 20.21 -4.06
C VAL A 964 35.61 20.58 -5.08
N THR A 965 35.64 21.83 -5.52
CA THR A 965 36.66 22.35 -6.44
C THR A 965 37.51 23.39 -5.73
N ALA A 966 38.84 23.17 -5.62
CA ALA A 966 39.75 24.19 -5.14
C ALA A 966 39.74 25.41 -6.07
N ASN A 967 39.73 26.62 -5.51
CA ASN A 967 39.65 27.84 -6.31
C ASN A 967 40.90 28.02 -7.19
N SER A 968 40.72 28.64 -8.37
CA SER A 968 41.83 29.13 -9.20
C SER A 968 42.05 30.63 -8.97
N ASN A 969 43.31 31.04 -8.97
CA ASN A 969 43.74 32.41 -8.72
C ASN A 969 44.76 32.85 -9.78
N THR A 970 44.73 34.13 -10.17
CA THR A 970 45.77 34.77 -10.97
C THR A 970 46.31 35.99 -10.24
N THR A 971 47.62 36.21 -10.32
CA THR A 971 48.38 37.24 -9.60
C THR A 971 49.61 37.62 -10.42
N THR A 972 50.32 38.69 -10.05
CA THR A 972 51.57 39.11 -10.71
C THR A 972 52.77 38.82 -9.79
N TYR A 973 53.91 38.50 -10.38
CA TYR A 973 55.16 38.27 -9.66
C TYR A 973 55.57 39.48 -8.79
N ASP A 974 55.84 39.22 -7.51
CA ASP A 974 56.18 40.21 -6.47
C ASP A 974 57.45 39.83 -5.66
N GLY A 975 58.12 38.72 -6.02
CA GLY A 975 59.28 38.19 -5.30
C GLY A 975 58.96 37.36 -4.05
N THR A 976 57.69 37.16 -3.68
CA THR A 976 57.26 36.40 -2.49
C THR A 976 56.63 35.04 -2.83
N GLU A 977 56.49 34.17 -1.83
CA GLU A 977 55.79 32.90 -2.01
C GLU A 977 54.27 33.15 -1.94
N GLN A 978 53.57 32.94 -3.05
CA GLN A 978 52.16 33.24 -3.22
C GLN A 978 51.32 31.96 -3.19
N SER A 979 50.09 32.03 -2.66
CA SER A 979 49.17 30.89 -2.55
C SER A 979 47.72 31.29 -2.81
N GLY A 980 46.90 30.33 -3.24
CA GLY A 980 45.44 30.47 -3.29
C GLY A 980 44.79 29.73 -2.12
N SER A 981 43.60 30.17 -1.70
CA SER A 981 42.87 29.55 -0.60
C SER A 981 41.36 29.54 -0.85
N GLY A 982 40.69 28.53 -0.30
CA GLY A 982 39.25 28.33 -0.43
C GLY A 982 38.87 27.46 -1.64
N PHE A 983 37.63 27.00 -1.60
CA PHE A 983 37.02 26.11 -2.57
C PHE A 983 35.59 26.56 -2.86
N THR A 984 34.98 25.97 -3.88
CA THR A 984 33.53 25.99 -4.12
C THR A 984 32.99 24.56 -4.14
N ALA A 985 31.72 24.38 -3.81
CA ALA A 985 31.07 23.07 -3.77
C ALA A 985 29.81 23.02 -4.64
N THR A 986 29.58 21.87 -5.27
CA THR A 986 28.38 21.58 -6.07
C THR A 986 27.79 20.24 -5.69
N GLY A 987 26.47 20.09 -5.76
CA GLY A 987 25.76 18.90 -5.24
C GLY A 987 25.29 19.02 -3.77
N LEU A 988 25.52 20.17 -3.12
CA LEU A 988 24.91 20.46 -1.82
C LEU A 988 23.38 20.57 -1.94
N VAL A 989 22.65 20.01 -0.97
CA VAL A 989 21.19 19.89 -0.98
C VAL A 989 20.50 21.03 -0.22
N ASN A 990 19.22 21.27 -0.51
CA ASN A 990 18.35 22.23 0.20
C ASN A 990 18.93 23.65 0.40
N GLY A 991 19.77 24.12 -0.53
CA GLY A 991 20.40 25.44 -0.44
C GLY A 991 21.54 25.54 0.58
N GLU A 992 22.07 24.43 1.08
CA GLU A 992 23.29 24.40 1.89
C GLU A 992 24.50 24.92 1.07
N THR A 993 25.45 25.55 1.77
CA THR A 993 26.67 26.15 1.21
C THR A 993 27.92 25.48 1.75
N GLU A 994 29.09 25.83 1.22
CA GLU A 994 30.42 25.31 1.61
C GLU A 994 30.65 25.30 3.14
N SER A 995 29.96 26.14 3.89
CA SER A 995 29.92 26.17 5.35
C SER A 995 29.59 24.82 6.02
N VAL A 996 28.86 23.90 5.35
CA VAL A 996 28.56 22.56 5.89
C VAL A 996 29.72 21.56 5.72
N LEU A 997 30.72 21.89 4.88
CA LEU A 997 31.89 21.06 4.60
C LEU A 997 33.08 21.45 5.50
N THR A 998 32.85 21.52 6.81
CA THR A 998 33.80 22.02 7.82
C THR A 998 35.11 21.23 7.90
N GLY A 999 35.13 19.97 7.45
CA GLY A 999 36.32 19.12 7.37
C GLY A 999 37.15 19.28 6.09
N VAL A 1000 36.82 20.21 5.19
CA VAL A 1000 37.51 20.43 3.92
C VAL A 1000 38.57 21.53 4.03
N THR A 1001 39.74 21.27 3.45
CA THR A 1001 40.89 22.18 3.42
C THR A 1001 41.47 22.30 2.01
N THR A 1002 42.25 23.36 1.75
CA THR A 1002 42.92 23.61 0.46
C THR A 1002 44.41 23.91 0.64
N SER A 1003 45.25 23.42 -0.27
CA SER A 1003 46.72 23.64 -0.21
C SER A 1003 47.39 23.75 -1.59
N GLY A 1004 48.48 24.52 -1.64
CA GLY A 1004 49.31 24.75 -2.83
C GLY A 1004 49.80 26.20 -2.94
N GLY A 1005 50.79 26.46 -3.80
CA GLY A 1005 51.41 27.77 -3.97
C GLY A 1005 52.63 27.75 -4.89
N GLY A 1006 53.26 28.90 -5.05
CA GLY A 1006 54.47 29.11 -5.85
C GLY A 1006 54.99 30.55 -5.78
N ARG A 1007 56.20 30.78 -6.28
CA ARG A 1007 56.90 32.08 -6.17
C ARG A 1007 57.21 32.78 -7.50
N ASN A 1008 57.53 32.02 -8.54
CA ASN A 1008 58.02 32.56 -9.82
C ASN A 1008 56.91 32.58 -10.87
N ALA A 1009 57.11 33.32 -11.97
CA ALA A 1009 56.10 33.39 -13.02
C ALA A 1009 55.85 32.01 -13.68
N GLY A 1010 54.63 31.50 -13.58
CA GLY A 1010 54.26 30.13 -13.96
C GLY A 1010 52.87 29.72 -13.43
N THR A 1011 52.49 28.46 -13.62
CA THR A 1011 51.22 27.90 -13.13
C THR A 1011 51.48 26.76 -12.14
N TYR A 1012 50.84 26.83 -10.98
CA TYR A 1012 50.96 25.93 -9.85
C TYR A 1012 49.61 25.28 -9.53
N LYS A 1013 49.63 24.09 -8.93
CA LYS A 1013 48.43 23.32 -8.59
C LYS A 1013 47.90 23.72 -7.20
N LEU A 1014 46.59 23.92 -7.07
CA LEU A 1014 45.88 24.07 -5.81
C LEU A 1014 44.98 22.86 -5.61
N THR A 1015 45.14 22.16 -4.49
CA THR A 1015 44.41 20.91 -4.18
C THR A 1015 43.38 21.14 -3.08
N ALA A 1016 42.27 20.40 -3.11
CA ALA A 1016 41.31 20.32 -2.01
C ALA A 1016 41.27 18.89 -1.45
N SER A 1017 41.08 18.74 -0.14
CA SER A 1017 40.90 17.44 0.51
C SER A 1017 40.20 17.58 1.87
N GLY A 1018 39.55 16.51 2.31
CA GLY A 1018 38.81 16.46 3.57
C GLY A 1018 37.75 15.37 3.59
N SER A 1019 36.84 15.46 4.55
CA SER A 1019 35.63 14.62 4.65
C SER A 1019 34.47 15.43 5.22
N ALA A 1020 33.25 14.94 5.01
CA ALA A 1020 32.04 15.47 5.64
C ALA A 1020 31.17 14.32 6.15
N ASP A 1021 30.37 14.61 7.17
CA ASP A 1021 29.50 13.62 7.81
C ASP A 1021 28.31 13.26 6.90
N ASN A 1022 27.63 14.28 6.36
CA ASN A 1022 26.44 14.14 5.53
C ASN A 1022 26.73 13.97 4.02
N TYR A 1023 27.96 14.21 3.58
CA TYR A 1023 28.34 14.19 2.17
C TYR A 1023 29.55 13.31 1.89
N GLU A 1024 29.48 12.53 0.82
CA GLU A 1024 30.61 11.83 0.22
C GLU A 1024 31.22 12.74 -0.84
N LEU A 1025 32.53 12.96 -0.75
CA LEU A 1025 33.20 14.10 -1.39
C LEU A 1025 34.12 13.67 -2.53
N THR A 1026 33.85 14.19 -3.73
CA THR A 1026 34.78 14.15 -4.87
C THR A 1026 35.55 15.46 -4.93
N PHE A 1027 36.88 15.40 -5.13
CA PHE A 1027 37.74 16.59 -5.16
C PHE A 1027 38.24 16.89 -6.57
N VAL A 1028 38.22 18.16 -6.93
CA VAL A 1028 38.74 18.73 -8.19
C VAL A 1028 39.76 19.82 -7.86
N ASP A 1029 40.87 19.80 -8.59
CA ASP A 1029 42.01 20.69 -8.35
C ASP A 1029 41.89 22.02 -9.13
N GLY A 1030 42.29 23.10 -8.46
CA GLY A 1030 42.43 24.44 -9.01
C GLY A 1030 43.86 24.79 -9.41
N THR A 1031 44.06 26.03 -9.83
CA THR A 1031 45.34 26.53 -10.37
C THR A 1031 45.66 27.95 -9.90
N LEU A 1032 46.88 28.16 -9.40
CA LEU A 1032 47.46 29.47 -9.18
C LEU A 1032 48.33 29.84 -10.38
N THR A 1033 48.06 30.95 -11.06
CA THR A 1033 48.93 31.47 -12.13
C THR A 1033 49.58 32.78 -11.71
N ILE A 1034 50.91 32.81 -11.74
CA ILE A 1034 51.73 33.98 -11.45
C ILE A 1034 52.21 34.56 -12.78
N GLU A 1035 51.71 35.74 -13.13
CA GLU A 1035 52.05 36.46 -14.35
C GLU A 1035 53.38 37.23 -14.19
N ARG A 1036 54.00 37.53 -15.32
CA ARG A 1036 55.25 38.30 -15.35
C ARG A 1036 55.00 39.78 -15.05
N LYS A 1037 55.88 40.40 -14.26
CA LYS A 1037 55.80 41.83 -13.94
C LYS A 1037 56.26 42.69 -15.14
N ALA A 1038 55.47 43.67 -15.53
CA ALA A 1038 55.88 44.65 -16.53
C ALA A 1038 56.86 45.68 -15.92
N ILE A 1039 57.91 46.01 -16.67
CA ILE A 1039 58.90 47.05 -16.33
C ILE A 1039 59.32 47.85 -17.58
N THR A 1040 59.80 49.07 -17.37
CA THR A 1040 60.29 49.95 -18.44
C THR A 1040 61.79 50.16 -18.35
N GLY A 1041 62.45 50.27 -19.52
CA GLY A 1041 63.85 50.64 -19.64
C GLY A 1041 64.04 51.90 -20.47
N ASN A 1042 64.78 52.87 -19.95
CA ASN A 1042 65.05 54.14 -20.62
C ASN A 1042 66.52 54.20 -21.07
N ILE A 1043 66.79 54.68 -22.28
CA ILE A 1043 68.08 54.63 -22.96
C ILE A 1043 68.46 56.02 -23.48
N SER A 1044 69.68 56.48 -23.14
CA SER A 1044 70.25 57.78 -23.50
C SER A 1044 71.58 57.62 -24.26
N ALA A 1045 72.11 58.73 -24.82
CA ALA A 1045 73.36 58.73 -25.58
C ALA A 1045 74.22 59.99 -25.39
N ASP A 1046 75.53 59.85 -25.55
CA ASP A 1046 76.52 60.91 -25.31
C ASP A 1046 76.83 61.80 -26.54
N GLY A 1047 77.16 63.07 -26.30
CA GLY A 1047 77.60 64.04 -27.31
C GLY A 1047 79.11 64.00 -27.62
N LYS A 1048 79.54 64.67 -28.69
CA LYS A 1048 80.91 64.61 -29.23
C LYS A 1048 81.37 65.88 -29.96
N THR A 1049 82.64 65.98 -30.32
CA THR A 1049 83.17 66.95 -31.29
C THR A 1049 83.30 66.29 -32.67
N TYR A 1050 83.27 67.07 -33.76
CA TYR A 1050 83.41 66.56 -35.14
C TYR A 1050 84.73 65.80 -35.35
N ASP A 1051 84.59 64.49 -35.53
CA ASP A 1051 85.63 63.48 -35.75
C ASP A 1051 85.50 62.79 -37.13
N GLY A 1052 84.37 63.00 -37.82
CA GLY A 1052 84.00 62.35 -39.07
C GLY A 1052 83.12 61.10 -38.96
N SER A 1053 82.66 60.68 -37.77
CA SER A 1053 81.96 59.40 -37.55
C SER A 1053 80.56 59.52 -36.91
N THR A 1054 79.74 58.46 -37.06
CA THR A 1054 78.34 58.38 -36.58
C THR A 1054 78.12 57.51 -35.33
N TYR A 1055 79.15 56.91 -34.75
CA TYR A 1055 78.97 56.09 -33.54
C TYR A 1055 78.54 56.93 -32.33
N ALA A 1056 77.61 56.41 -31.52
CA ALA A 1056 77.14 56.98 -30.26
C ALA A 1056 77.36 55.97 -29.13
N ASN A 1057 77.79 56.45 -27.96
CA ASN A 1057 77.84 55.65 -26.75
C ASN A 1057 76.47 55.72 -26.04
N THR A 1058 75.96 54.61 -25.51
CA THR A 1058 74.61 54.53 -24.93
C THR A 1058 74.60 53.95 -23.53
N HIS A 1059 73.70 54.48 -22.70
CA HIS A 1059 73.46 54.04 -21.31
C HIS A 1059 71.98 53.79 -21.10
N GLY A 1060 71.60 52.95 -20.14
CA GLY A 1060 70.18 52.80 -19.80
C GLY A 1060 69.92 52.34 -18.37
N THR A 1061 68.71 52.65 -17.90
CA THR A 1061 68.18 52.30 -16.57
C THR A 1061 66.91 51.47 -16.71
N LEU A 1062 66.61 50.64 -15.71
CA LEU A 1062 65.32 49.96 -15.56
C LEU A 1062 64.55 50.58 -14.40
N ASP A 1063 63.25 50.81 -14.60
CA ASP A 1063 62.31 51.26 -13.59
C ASP A 1063 61.37 50.10 -13.17
N ASP A 1064 60.76 50.21 -11.99
CA ASP A 1064 59.82 49.23 -11.40
C ASP A 1064 60.34 47.79 -11.15
N VAL A 1065 61.66 47.55 -11.23
CA VAL A 1065 62.32 46.30 -10.81
C VAL A 1065 62.12 46.04 -9.30
N ILE A 1066 61.88 44.79 -8.90
CA ILE A 1066 61.79 44.39 -7.49
C ILE A 1066 63.20 44.32 -6.88
N SER A 1067 63.35 44.88 -5.67
CA SER A 1067 64.65 45.02 -5.00
C SER A 1067 65.19 43.69 -4.49
N GLY A 1068 66.05 43.04 -5.28
CA GLY A 1068 66.76 41.80 -4.92
C GLY A 1068 66.99 40.89 -6.12
N ASP A 1069 66.20 41.07 -7.18
CA ASP A 1069 66.15 40.25 -8.38
C ASP A 1069 67.38 40.44 -9.29
N ASP A 1070 67.83 39.35 -9.93
CA ASP A 1070 68.92 39.38 -10.90
C ASP A 1070 68.42 39.78 -12.31
N LEU A 1071 68.52 41.08 -12.63
CA LEU A 1071 68.26 41.64 -13.95
C LEU A 1071 69.46 42.44 -14.50
N GLN A 1072 69.83 42.15 -15.75
CA GLN A 1072 70.82 42.90 -16.54
C GLN A 1072 70.14 43.57 -17.73
N PHE A 1073 70.28 44.90 -17.86
CA PHE A 1073 69.78 45.66 -19.03
C PHE A 1073 70.93 45.99 -19.99
N ASN A 1074 70.78 45.59 -21.25
CA ASN A 1074 71.78 45.81 -22.29
C ASN A 1074 71.25 46.84 -23.31
N THR A 1075 72.10 47.77 -23.78
CA THR A 1075 71.69 48.85 -24.71
C THR A 1075 72.68 49.03 -25.87
N THR A 1076 72.23 49.66 -26.96
CA THR A 1076 73.02 50.03 -28.16
C THR A 1076 72.47 51.28 -28.84
N GLY A 1077 73.28 52.00 -29.65
CA GLY A 1077 72.79 53.07 -30.54
C GLY A 1077 73.81 53.74 -31.47
N ALA A 1078 73.33 54.63 -32.37
CA ALA A 1078 74.16 55.41 -33.32
C ALA A 1078 73.49 56.71 -33.82
N PHE A 1079 74.29 57.74 -34.16
CA PHE A 1079 73.83 59.03 -34.71
C PHE A 1079 73.37 58.94 -36.17
N ALA A 1080 72.37 59.75 -36.54
CA ALA A 1080 71.83 59.81 -37.90
C ALA A 1080 72.81 60.26 -39.00
N ASN A 1081 73.78 61.14 -38.73
CA ASN A 1081 74.83 61.54 -39.70
C ASN A 1081 76.06 62.20 -39.01
N LYS A 1082 77.15 62.43 -39.75
CA LYS A 1082 78.44 62.89 -39.20
C LYS A 1082 78.64 64.40 -39.02
N THR A 1083 77.80 65.29 -39.58
CA THR A 1083 78.10 66.74 -39.61
C THR A 1083 78.11 67.37 -38.20
N ALA A 1084 78.77 68.52 -38.03
CA ALA A 1084 78.55 69.32 -36.83
C ALA A 1084 77.08 69.81 -36.73
N GLY A 1085 76.59 70.06 -35.51
CA GLY A 1085 75.23 70.48 -35.18
C GLY A 1085 74.72 69.90 -33.85
N ASP A 1086 73.86 70.65 -33.16
CA ASP A 1086 73.23 70.29 -31.88
C ASP A 1086 71.99 69.38 -32.05
N GLY A 1087 71.61 68.66 -30.99
CA GLY A 1087 70.30 68.02 -30.87
C GLY A 1087 70.01 66.88 -31.85
N LYS A 1088 71.04 66.17 -32.32
CA LYS A 1088 70.92 65.17 -33.39
C LYS A 1088 70.41 63.83 -32.87
N GLN A 1089 69.50 63.22 -33.61
CA GLN A 1089 68.91 61.93 -33.28
C GLN A 1089 69.96 60.80 -33.23
N VAL A 1090 69.80 59.96 -32.21
CA VAL A 1090 70.47 58.67 -32.01
C VAL A 1090 69.38 57.60 -31.89
N ASP A 1091 69.43 56.58 -32.74
CA ASP A 1091 68.52 55.43 -32.66
C ASP A 1091 69.04 54.43 -31.63
N VAL A 1092 68.17 53.84 -30.80
CA VAL A 1092 68.56 52.99 -29.66
C VAL A 1092 67.67 51.75 -29.48
N SER A 1093 68.18 50.73 -28.78
CA SER A 1093 67.42 49.54 -28.40
C SER A 1093 68.03 48.81 -27.19
N GLY A 1094 67.25 48.00 -26.47
CA GLY A 1094 67.76 47.21 -25.35
C GLY A 1094 66.90 46.02 -24.90
N SER A 1095 67.47 45.13 -24.08
CA SER A 1095 66.89 43.85 -23.64
C SER A 1095 67.35 43.39 -22.25
N LEU A 1096 66.57 42.49 -21.62
CA LEU A 1096 66.90 41.86 -20.33
C LEU A 1096 67.76 40.60 -20.48
N GLY A 1097 68.62 40.37 -19.49
CA GLY A 1097 69.15 39.07 -19.07
C GLY A 1097 69.15 38.96 -17.53
N GLY A 1098 69.75 37.92 -16.99
CA GLY A 1098 69.76 37.63 -15.54
C GLY A 1098 68.80 36.48 -15.16
N GLY A 1099 69.00 35.90 -13.98
CA GLY A 1099 68.26 34.73 -13.48
C GLY A 1099 66.76 34.96 -13.34
N ASP A 1100 66.35 36.17 -12.91
CA ASP A 1100 64.95 36.52 -12.68
C ASP A 1100 64.27 37.13 -13.91
N ALA A 1101 64.99 37.33 -15.03
CA ALA A 1101 64.41 37.87 -16.26
C ALA A 1101 63.22 37.05 -16.79
N GLY A 1102 63.14 35.77 -16.44
CA GLY A 1102 61.99 34.90 -16.71
C GLY A 1102 60.69 35.32 -16.01
N ASN A 1103 60.75 36.21 -15.01
CA ASN A 1103 59.63 36.77 -14.26
C ASN A 1103 59.14 38.13 -14.77
N TYR A 1104 59.76 38.71 -15.81
CA TYR A 1104 59.53 40.09 -16.25
C TYR A 1104 59.14 40.25 -17.73
N VAL A 1105 58.53 41.39 -18.05
CA VAL A 1105 58.29 41.87 -19.43
C VAL A 1105 58.82 43.30 -19.56
N LEU A 1106 59.75 43.53 -20.50
CA LEU A 1106 60.40 44.81 -20.71
C LEU A 1106 59.80 45.60 -21.89
N THR A 1107 59.61 46.91 -21.71
CA THR A 1107 59.37 47.89 -22.79
C THR A 1107 60.47 48.97 -22.77
N THR A 1108 60.94 49.44 -23.92
CA THR A 1108 62.01 50.46 -24.02
C THR A 1108 61.70 51.59 -25.00
N ASN A 1109 62.39 52.73 -24.88
CA ASN A 1109 62.41 53.76 -25.93
C ASN A 1109 63.30 53.35 -27.11
N SER A 1110 62.98 53.84 -28.31
CA SER A 1110 63.67 53.49 -29.57
C SER A 1110 64.58 54.60 -30.12
N THR A 1111 64.52 55.82 -29.57
CA THR A 1111 65.35 56.96 -29.98
C THR A 1111 65.72 57.86 -28.81
N THR A 1112 66.79 58.65 -28.99
CA THR A 1112 67.29 59.71 -28.08
C THR A 1112 68.08 60.77 -28.88
N THR A 1113 68.74 61.75 -28.25
CA THR A 1113 69.42 62.87 -28.96
C THR A 1113 70.72 63.35 -28.30
N ALA A 1114 71.73 63.72 -29.09
CA ALA A 1114 73.01 64.28 -28.65
C ALA A 1114 73.69 65.22 -29.69
N ASN A 1115 74.75 65.95 -29.34
CA ASN A 1115 75.35 67.03 -30.16
C ASN A 1115 76.68 66.63 -30.84
N ILE A 1116 77.07 67.36 -31.91
CA ILE A 1116 78.39 67.28 -32.58
C ILE A 1116 79.02 68.67 -32.78
N ASP A 1117 80.12 69.01 -32.10
CA ASP A 1117 80.74 70.36 -32.15
C ASP A 1117 81.67 70.63 -33.36
N HIS A 1118 81.86 71.92 -33.71
CA HIS A 1118 82.79 72.43 -34.75
C HIS A 1118 84.28 72.45 -34.31
N LYS A 1119 85.22 72.52 -35.26
CA LYS A 1119 86.68 72.53 -35.06
C LYS A 1119 87.33 73.90 -35.37
N THR A 1120 88.47 74.26 -34.76
CA THR A 1120 89.10 75.60 -34.94
C THR A 1120 90.52 75.50 -35.55
N ILE A 1121 90.87 76.43 -36.44
CA ILE A 1121 92.13 76.50 -37.22
C ILE A 1121 92.66 77.95 -37.35
N THR A 1122 93.92 78.16 -37.75
CA THR A 1122 94.60 79.47 -37.75
C THR A 1122 95.42 79.76 -39.02
N ALA A 1123 95.80 81.02 -39.28
CA ALA A 1123 96.65 81.44 -40.39
C ALA A 1123 97.73 82.47 -40.00
N ASP A 1124 98.87 82.47 -40.71
CA ASP A 1124 100.03 83.37 -40.56
C ASP A 1124 100.28 84.21 -41.83
N VAL A 1125 100.69 85.48 -41.73
CA VAL A 1125 100.84 86.43 -42.88
C VAL A 1125 102.02 87.42 -42.72
N ARG A 1126 102.65 87.88 -43.82
CA ARG A 1126 103.67 88.96 -43.87
C ARG A 1126 103.56 89.89 -45.09
N ALA A 1127 104.29 91.03 -45.10
CA ALA A 1127 104.42 91.98 -46.23
C ALA A 1127 105.88 92.25 -46.68
N LEU A 1128 106.07 93.03 -47.76
CA LEU A 1128 107.37 93.32 -48.41
C LEU A 1128 107.68 94.84 -48.57
N ASP A 1129 108.95 95.23 -48.37
CA ASP A 1129 109.49 96.63 -48.41
C ASP A 1129 109.45 97.30 -49.79
N LYS A 1130 109.39 98.65 -49.86
CA LYS A 1130 109.23 99.41 -51.11
C LYS A 1130 109.97 100.77 -51.15
N LEU A 1131 110.36 101.21 -52.36
CA LEU A 1131 110.81 102.60 -52.65
C LEU A 1131 109.60 103.51 -52.94
N PHE A 1132 109.69 104.79 -52.57
CA PHE A 1132 108.58 105.74 -52.74
C PHE A 1132 108.30 106.07 -54.22
N ASP A 1133 107.14 105.63 -54.71
CA ASP A 1133 106.64 105.79 -56.09
C ASP A 1133 105.31 106.58 -56.19
N GLY A 1134 104.70 106.91 -55.05
CA GLY A 1134 103.36 107.53 -54.97
C GLY A 1134 102.18 106.55 -54.88
N SER A 1135 102.40 105.24 -54.68
CA SER A 1135 101.34 104.23 -54.56
C SER A 1135 101.40 103.43 -53.23
N LEU A 1136 100.22 103.26 -52.60
CA LEU A 1136 100.01 102.51 -51.36
C LEU A 1136 99.94 100.97 -51.53
N ALA A 1137 100.04 100.44 -52.75
CA ALA A 1137 99.91 98.99 -52.96
C ALA A 1137 101.03 98.19 -52.25
N ALA A 1138 100.66 97.13 -51.53
CA ALA A 1138 101.55 96.22 -50.83
C ALA A 1138 101.35 94.76 -51.30
N THR A 1139 102.38 93.93 -51.14
CA THR A 1139 102.33 92.49 -51.46
C THR A 1139 102.34 91.68 -50.17
N LEU A 1140 101.45 90.69 -50.05
CA LEU A 1140 101.33 89.78 -48.90
C LEU A 1140 101.62 88.32 -49.26
N GLU A 1141 102.03 87.54 -48.26
CA GLU A 1141 102.23 86.08 -48.31
C GLU A 1141 101.74 85.45 -46.99
N GLY A 1142 101.12 84.26 -47.01
CA GLY A 1142 100.63 83.58 -45.79
C GLY A 1142 100.12 82.14 -45.97
N VAL A 1143 99.86 81.43 -44.86
CA VAL A 1143 99.63 79.95 -44.79
C VAL A 1143 98.63 79.58 -43.66
N LEU A 1144 97.92 78.44 -43.79
CA LEU A 1144 96.97 77.86 -42.80
C LEU A 1144 97.54 76.72 -41.95
N ASN A 1145 97.00 76.55 -40.73
CA ASN A 1145 97.31 75.48 -39.79
C ASN A 1145 96.03 74.90 -39.12
N GLY A 1146 95.81 73.57 -39.15
CA GLY A 1146 94.89 72.87 -38.23
C GLY A 1146 93.76 71.99 -38.82
N THR A 1147 93.66 71.86 -40.14
CA THR A 1147 92.60 71.09 -40.82
C THR A 1147 92.69 69.56 -40.60
N ILE A 1148 91.59 68.82 -40.76
CA ILE A 1148 91.62 67.35 -40.87
C ILE A 1148 92.03 66.97 -42.30
N SER A 1149 92.87 65.94 -42.43
CA SER A 1149 93.31 65.42 -43.72
C SER A 1149 92.14 64.78 -44.49
N GLY A 1150 91.73 65.42 -45.58
CA GLY A 1150 90.64 64.97 -46.46
C GLY A 1150 89.55 66.03 -46.66
N ASP A 1151 89.49 67.02 -45.78
CA ASP A 1151 88.50 68.10 -45.79
C ASP A 1151 88.96 69.28 -46.68
N GLU A 1152 88.08 69.83 -47.51
CA GLU A 1152 88.42 70.99 -48.38
C GLU A 1152 88.38 72.32 -47.62
N VAL A 1153 89.55 72.93 -47.37
CA VAL A 1153 89.71 74.25 -46.72
C VAL A 1153 91.01 74.96 -47.19
N ALA A 1154 90.94 76.22 -47.64
CA ALA A 1154 92.05 77.03 -48.15
C ALA A 1154 91.96 78.54 -47.78
N LEU A 1155 93.03 79.32 -48.01
CA LEU A 1155 93.21 80.73 -47.58
C LEU A 1155 93.27 81.73 -48.75
N GLN A 1156 92.72 82.93 -48.56
CA GLN A 1156 92.84 84.07 -49.48
C GLN A 1156 93.33 85.32 -48.73
N LEU A 1157 94.13 86.20 -49.37
CA LEU A 1157 94.79 87.37 -48.74
C LEU A 1157 94.85 88.63 -49.62
N SER A 1158 94.79 89.82 -49.02
CA SER A 1158 95.10 91.11 -49.70
C SER A 1158 95.59 92.20 -48.72
N GLY A 1159 96.31 93.24 -49.20
CA GLY A 1159 96.86 94.28 -48.31
C GLY A 1159 97.33 95.59 -48.95
N LEU A 1160 97.45 96.63 -48.12
CA LEU A 1160 97.82 98.01 -48.50
C LEU A 1160 98.73 98.66 -47.45
N PHE A 1161 99.71 99.45 -47.88
CA PHE A 1161 100.44 100.38 -47.00
C PHE A 1161 99.45 101.39 -46.39
N ALA A 1162 99.63 101.71 -45.11
CA ALA A 1162 98.73 102.61 -44.38
C ALA A 1162 98.94 104.11 -44.72
N SER A 1163 100.08 104.48 -45.30
CA SER A 1163 100.47 105.88 -45.50
C SER A 1163 101.50 106.02 -46.63
N LEU A 1164 101.42 107.14 -47.37
CA LEU A 1164 102.46 107.56 -48.31
C LEU A 1164 103.58 108.36 -47.63
N LYS A 1165 103.52 108.62 -46.31
CA LYS A 1165 104.61 109.32 -45.62
C LYS A 1165 105.84 108.42 -45.49
N PRO A 1166 106.99 108.82 -46.06
CA PRO A 1166 108.18 109.00 -45.24
C PRO A 1166 108.23 108.46 -43.80
N GLY A 1167 108.74 107.24 -43.62
CA GLY A 1167 109.10 106.67 -42.30
C GLY A 1167 108.00 105.87 -41.61
N GLU A 1168 106.77 105.86 -42.14
CA GLU A 1168 105.68 104.99 -41.66
C GLU A 1168 105.74 103.64 -42.38
N ASN A 1169 105.83 102.55 -41.61
CA ASN A 1169 106.20 101.22 -42.12
C ASN A 1169 105.10 100.15 -41.92
N ARG A 1170 103.81 100.49 -42.08
CA ARG A 1170 102.66 99.57 -41.81
C ARG A 1170 101.90 99.17 -43.07
N VAL A 1171 101.47 97.92 -43.10
CA VAL A 1171 100.62 97.32 -44.14
C VAL A 1171 99.45 96.56 -43.48
N LEU A 1172 98.23 96.80 -43.94
CA LEU A 1172 97.01 96.11 -43.47
C LEU A 1172 96.84 94.75 -44.16
N VAL A 1173 96.18 93.81 -43.49
CA VAL A 1173 95.91 92.44 -43.97
C VAL A 1173 94.41 92.13 -43.88
N ASP A 1174 93.89 91.49 -44.92
CA ASP A 1174 92.56 90.86 -44.95
C ASP A 1174 92.70 89.36 -45.30
N ALA A 1175 91.88 88.48 -44.70
CA ALA A 1175 92.06 87.02 -44.72
C ALA A 1175 90.78 86.18 -44.48
N GLU A 1176 90.50 85.20 -45.35
CA GLU A 1176 89.26 84.37 -45.33
C GLU A 1176 89.51 82.88 -45.63
N LEU A 1177 88.61 81.99 -45.18
CA LEU A 1177 88.54 80.56 -45.55
C LEU A 1177 87.57 80.28 -46.70
N ILE A 1178 87.97 79.37 -47.59
CA ILE A 1178 87.12 78.81 -48.66
C ILE A 1178 87.26 77.29 -48.75
N GLY A 1179 86.17 76.57 -49.09
CA GLY A 1179 86.16 75.11 -49.32
C GLY A 1179 84.89 74.41 -48.82
N ALA A 1180 84.62 73.19 -49.30
CA ALA A 1180 83.36 72.49 -49.06
C ALA A 1180 83.12 72.13 -47.57
N ASP A 1181 84.17 71.73 -46.85
CA ASP A 1181 84.07 71.31 -45.44
C ASP A 1181 84.22 72.48 -44.45
N ALA A 1182 84.49 73.70 -44.92
CA ALA A 1182 84.76 74.88 -44.09
C ALA A 1182 83.65 75.18 -43.07
N GLY A 1183 82.40 74.76 -43.33
CA GLY A 1183 81.29 74.83 -42.38
C GLY A 1183 81.50 74.04 -41.09
N ASN A 1184 82.33 72.99 -41.08
CA ASN A 1184 82.71 72.26 -39.86
C ASN A 1184 83.84 72.96 -39.07
N TYR A 1185 84.38 74.09 -39.57
CA TYR A 1185 85.58 74.76 -39.07
C TYR A 1185 85.36 76.22 -38.62
N ARG A 1186 86.41 76.86 -38.10
CA ARG A 1186 86.47 78.28 -37.68
C ARG A 1186 87.90 78.82 -37.78
N LEU A 1187 88.10 79.99 -38.42
CA LEU A 1187 89.41 80.63 -38.65
C LEU A 1187 89.83 81.64 -37.58
N ILE A 1188 91.15 81.86 -37.45
CA ILE A 1188 91.78 83.04 -36.82
C ILE A 1188 92.98 83.48 -37.70
N ALA A 1189 93.15 84.78 -37.99
CA ALA A 1189 94.24 85.33 -38.81
C ALA A 1189 94.68 86.74 -38.35
N PRO A 1190 95.92 87.20 -38.64
CA PRO A 1190 96.42 88.55 -38.29
C PRO A 1190 95.91 89.64 -39.24
N SER A 1191 95.70 90.85 -38.72
CA SER A 1191 95.09 91.98 -39.45
C SER A 1191 96.06 93.09 -39.90
N GLU A 1192 97.32 93.09 -39.46
CA GLU A 1192 98.35 94.01 -39.95
C GLU A 1192 99.79 93.49 -39.77
N VAL A 1193 100.69 94.00 -40.62
CA VAL A 1193 102.10 93.59 -40.77
C VAL A 1193 102.97 94.82 -41.14
N ILE A 1194 104.29 94.63 -41.25
CA ILE A 1194 105.28 95.73 -41.31
C ILE A 1194 106.12 95.66 -42.59
N ALA A 1195 106.26 96.79 -43.30
CA ALA A 1195 107.10 96.98 -44.50
C ALA A 1195 107.42 98.48 -44.73
N ARG A 1196 108.55 98.83 -45.33
CA ARG A 1196 109.14 100.20 -45.28
C ARG A 1196 108.85 101.16 -46.45
N LEU A 1197 108.84 102.48 -46.13
CA LEU A 1197 108.74 103.66 -47.01
C LEU A 1197 109.50 104.86 -46.36
N GLN A 1198 110.17 105.80 -47.07
CA GLN A 1198 111.34 106.54 -46.48
C GLN A 1198 111.27 108.10 -46.32
N GLY A 1199 111.49 108.60 -45.06
CA GLY A 1199 111.68 110.03 -44.67
C GLY A 1199 111.28 110.46 -43.21
N PHE A 1200 110.48 111.54 -43.01
CA PHE A 1200 110.27 112.37 -41.78
C PHE A 1200 108.80 112.92 -41.64
N VAL A 1201 108.21 113.47 -40.54
CA VAL A 1201 108.52 113.58 -39.07
C VAL A 1201 107.31 114.15 -38.22
N GLN A 1202 107.13 113.68 -36.96
CA GLN A 1202 106.54 114.22 -35.66
C GLN A 1202 105.37 115.26 -35.51
N SER A 1203 104.53 115.14 -34.42
CA SER A 1203 104.01 116.19 -33.44
C SER A 1203 102.65 115.84 -32.73
N ALA A 1204 102.24 116.49 -31.59
CA ALA A 1204 100.98 116.26 -30.79
C ALA A 1204 100.62 117.33 -29.69
N ASP A 1205 99.36 117.43 -29.17
CA ASP A 1205 98.98 117.87 -27.78
C ASP A 1205 97.46 117.71 -27.33
N TYR A 1206 97.19 117.88 -26.01
CA TYR A 1206 96.01 118.34 -25.20
C TYR A 1206 94.52 118.00 -25.57
N GLN A 1207 93.53 117.65 -24.71
CA GLN A 1207 93.14 117.97 -23.29
C GLN A 1207 92.12 119.14 -23.13
N SER A 1208 91.30 119.07 -22.06
CA SER A 1208 90.44 120.15 -21.53
C SER A 1208 89.34 120.74 -22.45
N ALA A 1209 88.26 119.98 -22.64
CA ALA A 1209 86.91 120.52 -22.73
C ALA A 1209 86.04 119.76 -21.70
N ILE A 1210 85.87 120.30 -20.50
CA ILE A 1210 84.76 121.20 -20.13
C ILE A 1210 83.48 120.35 -19.93
N ASP A 1211 83.00 120.10 -18.71
CA ASP A 1211 83.23 120.83 -17.43
C ASP A 1211 82.80 122.31 -17.48
N SER A 1212 81.74 122.58 -18.24
CA SER A 1212 80.82 123.70 -18.00
C SER A 1212 79.42 123.10 -17.87
N GLN A 1213 78.89 122.91 -16.67
CA GLN A 1213 78.45 124.00 -15.79
C GLN A 1213 77.70 125.09 -16.57
N PRO A 1214 76.35 125.03 -16.63
CA PRO A 1214 75.60 126.12 -16.01
C PRO A 1214 74.23 125.71 -15.40
N GLN A 1215 73.94 126.10 -14.15
CA GLN A 1215 72.61 126.65 -13.77
C GLN A 1215 71.91 126.10 -12.50
N GLU A 1216 72.46 125.95 -11.28
CA GLU A 1216 73.83 125.99 -10.75
C GLU A 1216 73.81 125.21 -9.41
N GLN A 1217 74.51 124.09 -9.18
CA GLN A 1217 75.88 123.66 -9.51
C GLN A 1217 76.96 124.24 -8.61
N ARG A 1218 78.02 123.43 -8.46
CA ARG A 1218 79.13 123.55 -7.51
C ARG A 1218 78.68 123.22 -6.07
N GLU A 1219 78.87 121.94 -5.75
CA GLU A 1219 79.21 121.45 -4.40
C GLU A 1219 78.07 121.58 -3.33
N LEU A 1220 78.22 121.36 -2.01
CA LEU A 1220 79.41 121.18 -1.17
C LEU A 1220 79.13 120.34 0.11
N SER A 1221 79.85 119.20 0.21
CA SER A 1221 80.61 118.65 1.36
C SER A 1221 80.04 118.44 2.79
N ALA A 1222 80.22 117.20 3.28
CA ALA A 1222 80.46 116.82 4.70
C ALA A 1222 79.35 117.19 5.71
N PRO A 1223 79.46 116.91 7.03
CA PRO A 1223 80.37 116.04 7.80
C PRO A 1223 79.58 114.89 8.54
N SER A 1224 80.11 113.96 9.33
CA SER A 1224 81.44 113.33 9.55
C SER A 1224 81.29 112.25 10.64
N ASP A 1225 82.09 111.20 10.82
CA ASP A 1225 82.98 110.38 9.97
C ASP A 1225 83.46 109.19 10.83
N THR A 1226 83.92 108.04 10.32
CA THR A 1226 84.03 107.56 8.92
C THR A 1226 83.26 106.24 8.77
N GLY A 1227 82.65 105.91 7.63
CA GLY A 1227 82.53 106.70 6.40
C GLY A 1227 82.29 105.79 5.18
N TYR A 1228 81.51 106.29 4.22
CA TYR A 1228 81.30 105.77 2.86
C TYR A 1228 80.56 104.41 2.66
N ALA A 1229 79.71 104.27 1.63
CA ALA A 1229 78.40 104.92 1.37
C ALA A 1229 77.81 104.39 0.03
N LEU A 1230 76.46 104.34 -0.12
CA LEU A 1230 75.76 104.12 -1.40
C LEU A 1230 74.24 104.48 -1.30
N LYS A 1231 73.63 105.02 -2.37
CA LYS A 1231 72.22 105.51 -2.45
C LYS A 1231 71.80 105.77 -3.93
N ILE A 1232 70.54 106.20 -4.16
CA ILE A 1232 69.92 106.86 -5.36
C ILE A 1232 69.17 105.92 -6.34
N ASP A 1233 68.10 106.30 -7.08
CA ASP A 1233 66.82 107.00 -6.75
C ASP A 1233 65.82 107.00 -7.97
N THR A 1234 64.53 107.27 -7.72
CA THR A 1234 63.45 107.83 -8.62
C THR A 1234 63.02 107.24 -9.99
N ASP A 1235 61.71 107.45 -10.27
CA ASP A 1235 61.01 107.64 -11.58
C ASP A 1235 60.94 106.49 -12.60
N ALA A 1236 59.80 106.19 -13.24
CA ALA A 1236 58.94 106.99 -14.14
C ALA A 1236 59.65 107.36 -15.46
N LEU A 1237 59.33 106.67 -16.57
CA LEU A 1237 58.19 107.10 -17.39
C LEU A 1237 57.40 105.94 -18.07
N ARG A 1238 56.37 105.46 -17.35
CA ARG A 1238 55.10 104.82 -17.83
C ARG A 1238 55.07 103.39 -18.41
N LEU A 1239 53.93 102.67 -18.42
CA LEU A 1239 52.78 102.57 -17.45
C LEU A 1239 51.77 101.49 -17.93
N SER A 1240 51.28 100.59 -17.04
CA SER A 1240 50.01 99.81 -17.16
C SER A 1240 49.84 98.90 -18.40
N ALA A 1241 48.93 97.93 -18.51
CA ALA A 1241 48.18 97.04 -17.59
C ALA A 1241 47.70 95.85 -18.49
N ALA A 1242 47.12 94.75 -18.03
CA ALA A 1242 46.51 94.38 -16.75
C ALA A 1242 46.89 92.90 -16.41
N LYS A 1243 46.37 92.20 -15.39
CA LYS A 1243 45.21 92.44 -14.52
C LYS A 1243 45.49 91.89 -13.13
#